data_AF-A0A813ERX4-F1
#
_entry.id   AF-A0A813ERX4-F1
#
_cell.length_a   1.000
_cell.length_b   1.000
_cell.length_c   1.000
_cell.angle_alpha   90.00
_cell.angle_beta   90.00
_cell.angle_gamma   90.00
#
_symmetry.space_group_name_H-M   'P 1'
#
loop_
_entity.id
_entity.type
_entity.pdbx_description
1 polymer ?
#
loop_
_entity_poly.entity_id
_entity_poly.type
_entity_poly.pdbx_seq_one_letter_code
_entity_poly.pdbx_strand_id
1 'polypeptide(L)'
;DVYRLWVRAQGGAKCPAALSSGVCGYWEMLAGRCLSPSLGGIDLDWLWEERPKEEVLPALRSGSHCQPPKRGLPAAEHRSSNGGSAREGHGSIRSTPVGPAALPSSEGPSRHIAPSPPAGRRPQRARPTRSVSRMTLSQANALHPYEVASWRGLDLQQKMILVKQEALEMARHRRDCGLEWGRASRARAARRAELLMQAKTPDPHDSLGGSSDEESVRTNRGRRGTVARRTSGESSTRQDEDVLSPSLSPSRPRLAVILGRRMSGSTSPTAGAFSAFATSLARLSSTKESIGCSGIKKLKSTVEERRKSLVKNTRLHRLKMVRQKDFQDFSDDERERLEKAFNIGGKTDSNSLGSAGLCAALDFLGLWSNNEQERKVLKGVIRESLLFGNVNLMDFVFQIVPKVDHRLHEVKSPKLYHQFQTWDVTSIGRLRYTQCLEALKRYLEDSLSFDSETFEEFWKEMTREFHTRFKSQSMKDGSIDFIGFQQLAAELEDLAAQYRSQTENRAARSEGIPANLEAAHFGELAKLLRIFCKQDKGDAEITISQVMSCLFTCGALPTLGRVHSIAREYFEQKEDSSVYRFFDFLKLVTHFRSEGYHFRQATFQSLFTVNNWPSNHTVNVEDVPQLMEKTGLCADCSCSVSDIAAVLEDCNQESETSFGLHKLLDMSGKVLEHLRASARQREDDVANQLGLATEHLLELRRSFSQLTNSGMVGKHEIRKIMDSNMDE
;
A
#
# COMPACT_ATOMS: atom_id res chain seq x y z
N ASP A 1 -19.68 -17.30 -29.04
CA ASP A 1 -19.52 -17.91 -30.38
C ASP A 1 -18.44 -19.00 -30.46
N VAL A 2 -17.22 -18.80 -29.95
CA VAL A 2 -16.16 -19.84 -29.92
C VAL A 2 -16.58 -21.11 -29.16
N TYR A 3 -17.22 -20.98 -27.99
CA TYR A 3 -17.77 -22.12 -27.24
C TYR A 3 -18.88 -22.85 -28.01
N ARG A 4 -19.76 -22.11 -28.71
CA ARG A 4 -20.81 -22.71 -29.57
C ARG A 4 -20.22 -23.45 -30.77
N LEU A 5 -19.09 -22.97 -31.31
CA LEU A 5 -18.33 -23.62 -32.39
C LEU A 5 -17.63 -24.89 -31.91
N TRP A 6 -17.03 -24.87 -30.71
CA TRP A 6 -16.40 -26.05 -30.09
C TRP A 6 -17.42 -27.16 -29.78
N VAL A 7 -18.58 -26.80 -29.20
CA VAL A 7 -19.68 -27.74 -28.94
C VAL A 7 -20.24 -28.34 -30.24
N ARG A 8 -20.31 -27.55 -31.33
CA ARG A 8 -20.69 -28.06 -32.67
C ARG A 8 -19.65 -29.00 -33.28
N ALA A 9 -18.37 -28.73 -33.09
CA ALA A 9 -17.29 -29.58 -33.59
C ALA A 9 -17.29 -30.96 -32.91
N GLN A 10 -17.56 -31.01 -31.60
CA GLN A 10 -17.68 -32.27 -30.87
C GLN A 10 -18.94 -33.07 -31.20
N GLY A 11 -20.05 -32.39 -31.54
CA GLY A 11 -21.30 -33.06 -31.93
C GLY A 11 -21.30 -33.70 -33.34
N GLY A 12 -20.26 -33.49 -34.15
CA GLY A 12 -20.20 -33.92 -35.55
C GLY A 12 -19.22 -35.06 -35.88
N ALA A 13 -18.33 -35.42 -34.96
CA ALA A 13 -17.26 -36.39 -35.23
C ALA A 13 -17.70 -37.83 -34.93
N LYS A 14 -17.91 -38.64 -35.98
CA LYS A 14 -17.96 -40.11 -35.85
C LYS A 14 -16.54 -40.62 -35.57
N CYS A 15 -16.32 -41.24 -34.42
CA CYS A 15 -15.06 -41.91 -34.08
C CYS A 15 -14.71 -43.02 -35.10
N PRO A 16 -13.46 -43.09 -35.60
CA PRO A 16 -12.93 -44.31 -36.21
C PRO A 16 -12.61 -45.32 -35.11
N ALA A 17 -13.13 -46.53 -35.26
CA ALA A 17 -12.87 -47.64 -34.36
C ALA A 17 -11.46 -48.19 -34.57
N ALA A 18 -10.50 -47.73 -33.77
CA ALA A 18 -9.32 -48.50 -33.35
C ALA A 18 -8.46 -47.63 -32.41
N LEU A 19 -8.54 -47.88 -31.10
CA LEU A 19 -7.41 -47.94 -30.16
C LEU A 19 -7.94 -48.20 -28.73
N SER A 20 -7.22 -49.11 -28.07
CA SER A 20 -7.37 -49.75 -26.75
C SER A 20 -8.32 -49.16 -25.70
N SER A 21 -9.07 -50.11 -25.13
CA SER A 21 -9.97 -50.07 -23.97
C SER A 21 -9.44 -49.34 -22.73
N GLY A 22 -10.28 -48.46 -22.14
CA GLY A 22 -10.11 -48.02 -20.76
C GLY A 22 -11.06 -46.91 -20.28
N VAL A 23 -11.58 -46.05 -21.18
CA VAL A 23 -12.25 -44.79 -20.73
C VAL A 23 -13.66 -44.58 -21.32
N CYS A 24 -14.17 -45.48 -22.17
CA CYS A 24 -15.44 -45.24 -22.87
C CYS A 24 -16.71 -45.51 -22.02
N GLY A 25 -16.62 -46.29 -20.93
CA GLY A 25 -17.80 -46.73 -20.18
C GLY A 25 -18.50 -45.68 -19.31
N TYR A 26 -17.87 -44.53 -19.04
CA TYR A 26 -18.41 -43.53 -18.11
C TYR A 26 -19.26 -42.44 -18.80
N TRP A 27 -19.13 -42.28 -20.13
CA TRP A 27 -19.77 -41.21 -20.89
C TRP A 27 -21.20 -41.55 -21.38
N GLU A 28 -21.52 -42.83 -21.60
CA GLU A 28 -22.89 -43.24 -22.02
C GLU A 28 -23.93 -43.13 -20.89
N MET A 29 -23.51 -43.13 -19.61
CA MET A 29 -24.44 -43.08 -18.48
C MET A 29 -24.97 -41.66 -18.19
N LEU A 30 -24.25 -40.60 -18.61
CA LEU A 30 -24.63 -39.20 -18.36
C LEU A 30 -25.46 -38.59 -19.51
N ALA A 31 -25.28 -39.05 -20.75
CA ALA A 31 -26.02 -38.53 -21.91
C ALA A 31 -27.50 -38.95 -21.95
N GLY A 32 -27.90 -39.99 -21.19
CA GLY A 32 -29.26 -40.55 -21.23
C GLY A 32 -30.34 -39.85 -20.39
N ARG A 33 -30.01 -38.79 -19.62
CA ARG A 33 -30.98 -38.16 -18.69
C ARG A 33 -31.45 -36.74 -19.04
N CYS A 34 -30.99 -36.14 -20.13
CA CYS A 34 -31.29 -34.73 -20.40
C CYS A 34 -31.79 -34.47 -21.83
N LEU A 35 -32.81 -35.19 -22.31
CA LEU A 35 -33.60 -34.73 -23.47
C LEU A 35 -35.07 -35.16 -23.31
N SER A 36 -35.92 -34.23 -22.87
CA SER A 36 -37.36 -34.23 -23.16
C SER A 36 -37.71 -32.89 -23.80
N PRO A 37 -38.36 -32.85 -24.98
CA PRO A 37 -38.74 -31.61 -25.63
C PRO A 37 -40.21 -31.29 -25.37
N SER A 38 -40.47 -30.25 -24.56
CA SER A 38 -41.75 -29.54 -24.59
C SER A 38 -41.49 -28.05 -24.72
N LEU A 39 -41.59 -27.57 -25.96
CA LEU A 39 -41.65 -26.16 -26.33
C LEU A 39 -43.01 -25.60 -25.90
N GLY A 40 -43.01 -24.66 -24.97
CA GLY A 40 -44.10 -23.72 -24.72
C GLY A 40 -43.51 -22.32 -24.69
N GLY A 41 -43.93 -21.48 -25.64
CA GLY A 41 -43.48 -20.09 -25.74
C GLY A 41 -43.87 -19.28 -24.50
N ILE A 42 -42.96 -18.41 -24.07
CA ILE A 42 -43.25 -17.40 -23.05
C ILE A 42 -43.03 -16.03 -23.70
N ASP A 43 -44.13 -15.30 -23.71
CA ASP A 43 -44.33 -13.92 -24.11
C ASP A 43 -43.66 -12.97 -23.09
N LEU A 44 -42.94 -11.95 -23.55
CA LEU A 44 -42.11 -11.06 -22.72
C LEU A 44 -42.66 -9.63 -22.68
N ASP A 45 -43.97 -9.48 -22.50
CA ASP A 45 -44.66 -8.18 -22.47
C ASP A 45 -45.03 -7.68 -21.06
N TRP A 46 -44.30 -8.08 -20.02
CA TRP A 46 -44.54 -7.58 -18.65
C TRP A 46 -43.24 -7.10 -17.98
N LEU A 47 -42.72 -5.95 -18.41
CA LEU A 47 -41.65 -5.29 -17.68
C LEU A 47 -41.73 -3.77 -17.70
N TRP A 48 -42.92 -3.21 -17.41
CA TRP A 48 -43.06 -1.82 -16.99
C TRP A 48 -44.29 -1.67 -16.08
N GLU A 49 -44.08 -1.69 -14.76
CA GLU A 49 -44.83 -0.85 -13.81
C GLU A 49 -44.19 -0.92 -12.42
N GLU A 50 -43.56 0.18 -12.02
CA GLU A 50 -43.16 0.44 -10.64
C GLU A 50 -44.39 0.72 -9.78
N ARG A 51 -44.52 0.05 -8.62
CA ARG A 51 -45.10 0.63 -7.39
C ARG A 51 -44.62 -0.12 -6.13
N PRO A 52 -44.55 0.58 -4.98
CA PRO A 52 -43.83 0.13 -3.79
C PRO A 52 -44.70 -0.77 -2.91
N LYS A 53 -44.07 -1.72 -2.20
CA LYS A 53 -44.74 -2.44 -1.09
C LYS A 53 -43.83 -2.54 0.13
N GLU A 54 -44.22 -1.72 1.11
CA GLU A 54 -44.45 -2.02 2.52
C GLU A 54 -43.66 -3.16 3.19
N GLU A 55 -43.00 -2.74 4.28
CA GLU A 55 -42.47 -3.56 5.37
C GLU A 55 -43.50 -4.56 5.90
N VAL A 56 -43.11 -5.83 5.93
CA VAL A 56 -43.70 -6.83 6.84
C VAL A 56 -42.55 -7.61 7.48
N LEU A 57 -42.30 -7.31 8.76
CA LEU A 57 -41.52 -8.18 9.66
C LEU A 57 -42.23 -9.52 9.85
N PRO A 58 -41.48 -10.60 10.08
CA PRO A 58 -41.91 -11.50 11.13
C PRO A 58 -40.83 -11.87 12.15
N ALA A 59 -41.36 -12.03 13.35
CA ALA A 59 -40.77 -12.42 14.61
C ALA A 59 -39.94 -13.71 14.62
N LEU A 60 -38.87 -13.63 15.43
CA LEU A 60 -38.47 -14.61 16.45
C LEU A 60 -38.95 -16.06 16.29
N ARG A 61 -37.99 -16.97 16.05
CA ARG A 61 -37.99 -18.29 16.69
C ARG A 61 -36.61 -18.68 17.21
N SER A 62 -36.69 -19.17 18.43
CA SER A 62 -35.68 -19.67 19.35
C SER A 62 -35.01 -20.97 18.92
N GLY A 63 -33.73 -21.11 19.30
CA GLY A 63 -33.23 -22.35 19.90
C GLY A 63 -32.33 -23.22 19.02
N SER A 64 -31.06 -23.31 19.35
CA SER A 64 -30.48 -24.54 19.94
C SER A 64 -28.99 -24.37 20.24
N HIS A 65 -28.64 -24.75 21.47
CA HIS A 65 -27.27 -24.98 21.94
C HIS A 65 -26.66 -26.17 21.20
N CYS A 66 -25.44 -26.02 20.70
CA CYS A 66 -24.54 -27.15 20.42
C CYS A 66 -23.26 -26.98 21.26
N GLN A 67 -23.06 -27.89 22.21
CA GLN A 67 -21.80 -28.09 22.90
C GLN A 67 -20.77 -28.75 21.96
N PRO A 68 -19.45 -28.47 22.13
CA PRO A 68 -18.42 -29.16 21.37
C PRO A 68 -18.10 -30.54 21.97
N PRO A 69 -17.77 -31.57 21.15
CA PRO A 69 -17.31 -32.85 21.66
C PRO A 69 -15.84 -32.80 22.07
N LYS A 70 -15.55 -33.40 23.24
CA LYS A 70 -14.21 -33.69 23.75
C LYS A 70 -13.51 -34.72 22.84
N ARG A 71 -12.33 -34.39 22.31
CA ARG A 71 -11.46 -35.33 21.60
C ARG A 71 -10.61 -36.12 22.60
N GLY A 72 -10.70 -37.45 22.51
CA GLY A 72 -9.75 -38.37 23.11
C GLY A 72 -8.49 -38.48 22.25
N LEU A 73 -7.34 -38.56 22.91
CA LEU A 73 -6.04 -38.93 22.33
C LEU A 73 -6.00 -40.44 22.08
N PRO A 74 -5.21 -40.89 21.10
CA PRO A 74 -4.35 -42.02 21.37
C PRO A 74 -2.88 -41.78 21.02
N ALA A 75 -2.09 -42.66 21.62
CA ALA A 75 -0.68 -42.58 21.86
C ALA A 75 0.21 -42.99 20.67
N ALA A 76 1.42 -42.43 20.71
CA ALA A 76 2.73 -42.90 20.28
C ALA A 76 2.85 -44.21 19.50
N GLU A 77 3.59 -44.14 18.38
CA GLU A 77 4.57 -45.17 18.03
C GLU A 77 5.88 -44.56 17.51
N HIS A 78 6.97 -45.08 18.08
CA HIS A 78 8.36 -44.89 17.67
C HIS A 78 8.62 -45.50 16.28
N ARG A 79 9.46 -44.85 15.46
CA ARG A 79 10.52 -45.57 14.73
C ARG A 79 11.66 -44.65 14.28
N SER A 80 12.85 -45.20 14.48
CA SER A 80 14.18 -44.67 14.23
C SER A 80 14.73 -45.25 12.93
N SER A 81 15.38 -44.43 12.11
CA SER A 81 16.52 -44.81 11.25
C SER A 81 17.11 -43.53 10.63
N ASN A 82 18.25 -43.02 11.11
CA ASN A 82 19.61 -43.29 10.65
C ASN A 82 19.85 -43.18 9.13
N GLY A 83 20.77 -42.26 8.78
CA GLY A 83 21.80 -42.50 7.77
C GLY A 83 21.76 -41.60 6.53
N GLY A 84 22.88 -40.93 6.22
CA GLY A 84 23.18 -40.57 4.83
C GLY A 84 23.86 -39.22 4.61
N SER A 85 25.11 -39.08 5.07
CA SER A 85 26.04 -38.03 4.63
C SER A 85 26.56 -38.35 3.22
N ALA A 86 26.48 -37.39 2.29
CA ALA A 86 27.22 -37.39 1.02
C ALA A 86 27.48 -35.93 0.61
N ARG A 87 28.65 -35.36 0.95
CA ARG A 87 29.93 -35.37 0.23
C ARG A 87 29.89 -34.55 -1.07
N GLU A 88 30.41 -33.32 -0.93
CA GLU A 88 30.70 -32.36 -1.99
C GLU A 88 31.71 -32.93 -3.00
N GLY A 89 31.35 -32.88 -4.28
CA GLY A 89 32.24 -33.17 -5.40
C GLY A 89 32.57 -31.89 -6.16
N HIS A 90 33.76 -31.33 -5.92
CA HIS A 90 34.32 -30.27 -6.73
C HIS A 90 34.82 -30.83 -8.07
N GLY A 91 34.08 -30.55 -9.16
CA GLY A 91 34.52 -30.77 -10.53
C GLY A 91 35.16 -29.51 -11.12
N SER A 92 36.48 -29.49 -11.20
CA SER A 92 37.28 -28.46 -11.87
C SER A 92 37.38 -28.80 -13.37
N ILE A 93 36.84 -27.94 -14.25
CA ILE A 93 37.02 -28.05 -15.70
C ILE A 93 37.89 -26.89 -16.17
N ARG A 94 39.06 -27.23 -16.71
CA ARG A 94 39.99 -26.35 -17.42
C ARG A 94 39.39 -25.93 -18.76
N SER A 95 39.37 -24.63 -19.04
CA SER A 95 39.17 -24.06 -20.38
C SER A 95 40.49 -23.51 -20.92
N THR A 96 40.78 -23.90 -22.16
CA THR A 96 41.91 -23.45 -23.01
C THR A 96 41.63 -22.06 -23.61
N PRO A 97 42.65 -21.22 -23.85
CA PRO A 97 42.48 -19.92 -24.49
C PRO A 97 42.62 -20.03 -26.02
N VAL A 98 41.65 -19.49 -26.75
CA VAL A 98 41.75 -19.21 -28.20
C VAL A 98 41.91 -17.69 -28.36
N GLY A 99 42.95 -17.29 -29.10
CA GLY A 99 43.34 -15.89 -29.31
C GLY A 99 42.40 -15.08 -30.22
N PRO A 100 42.55 -13.75 -30.25
CA PRO A 100 41.59 -12.86 -30.90
C PRO A 100 41.89 -12.67 -32.39
N ALA A 101 40.85 -12.79 -33.22
CA ALA A 101 40.84 -12.36 -34.61
C ALA A 101 40.40 -10.88 -34.70
N ALA A 102 41.12 -10.12 -35.51
CA ALA A 102 40.95 -8.69 -35.75
C ALA A 102 39.61 -8.36 -36.45
N LEU A 103 38.99 -7.27 -36.01
CA LEU A 103 37.81 -6.67 -36.65
C LEU A 103 38.21 -5.62 -37.69
N PRO A 104 37.54 -5.56 -38.86
CA PRO A 104 37.68 -4.44 -39.78
C PRO A 104 36.74 -3.28 -39.38
N SER A 105 37.32 -2.09 -39.42
CA SER A 105 36.65 -0.79 -39.36
C SER A 105 35.72 -0.59 -40.57
N SER A 106 34.43 -0.33 -40.32
CA SER A 106 33.48 0.10 -41.35
C SER A 106 32.93 1.50 -41.05
N GLU A 107 33.03 2.33 -42.08
CA GLU A 107 32.71 3.74 -42.19
C GLU A 107 31.21 4.04 -41.98
N GLY A 108 30.93 5.18 -41.35
CA GLY A 108 29.56 5.69 -41.15
C GLY A 108 29.07 6.51 -42.35
N PRO A 109 27.77 6.47 -42.70
CA PRO A 109 27.25 7.26 -43.80
C PRO A 109 26.81 8.67 -43.37
N SER A 110 27.25 9.65 -44.17
CA SER A 110 26.87 11.06 -44.17
C SER A 110 25.35 11.28 -44.21
N ARG A 111 24.86 12.16 -43.32
CA ARG A 111 23.49 12.68 -43.36
C ARG A 111 23.39 13.84 -44.36
N HIS A 112 22.63 13.63 -45.44
CA HIS A 112 22.17 14.70 -46.31
C HIS A 112 21.03 15.49 -45.65
N ILE A 113 21.19 16.81 -45.60
CA ILE A 113 20.18 17.78 -45.15
C ILE A 113 19.23 18.06 -46.33
N ALA A 114 17.93 17.80 -46.14
CA ALA A 114 16.88 18.16 -47.10
C ALA A 114 16.42 19.62 -46.91
N PRO A 115 16.07 20.35 -47.99
CA PRO A 115 15.62 21.73 -47.91
C PRO A 115 14.14 21.83 -47.50
N SER A 116 13.84 22.84 -46.69
CA SER A 116 12.51 23.20 -46.21
C SER A 116 11.57 23.72 -47.32
N PRO A 117 10.25 23.43 -47.26
CA PRO A 117 9.28 23.88 -48.26
C PRO A 117 8.82 25.34 -48.03
N PRO A 118 8.31 26.03 -49.07
CA PRO A 118 7.93 27.43 -49.01
C PRO A 118 6.57 27.65 -48.31
N ALA A 119 6.48 28.78 -47.61
CA ALA A 119 5.31 29.21 -46.86
C ALA A 119 4.11 29.54 -47.76
N GLY A 120 3.11 28.65 -47.80
CA GLY A 120 1.79 28.88 -48.38
C GLY A 120 0.88 29.69 -47.46
N ARG A 121 0.10 30.62 -48.05
CA ARG A 121 -0.85 31.52 -47.38
C ARG A 121 -1.99 30.76 -46.69
N ARG A 122 -2.30 31.15 -45.44
CA ARG A 122 -3.44 30.64 -44.66
C ARG A 122 -4.78 31.09 -45.27
N PRO A 123 -5.78 30.20 -45.41
CA PRO A 123 -7.15 30.59 -45.75
C PRO A 123 -7.84 31.24 -44.55
N GLN A 124 -8.59 32.32 -44.79
CA GLN A 124 -9.40 32.99 -43.78
C GLN A 124 -10.58 32.09 -43.36
N ARG A 125 -10.69 31.79 -42.06
CA ARG A 125 -11.82 31.05 -41.48
C ARG A 125 -13.04 31.98 -41.37
N ALA A 126 -14.13 31.60 -42.02
CA ALA A 126 -15.45 32.19 -41.81
C ALA A 126 -15.96 31.90 -40.37
N ARG A 127 -16.62 32.89 -39.76
CA ARG A 127 -17.23 32.76 -38.42
C ARG A 127 -18.51 31.91 -38.51
N PRO A 128 -18.73 30.93 -37.60
CA PRO A 128 -19.98 30.17 -37.58
C PRO A 128 -21.14 31.05 -37.09
N THR A 129 -22.29 30.90 -37.73
CA THR A 129 -23.55 31.60 -37.44
C THR A 129 -24.22 31.01 -36.19
N ARG A 130 -24.96 31.87 -35.46
CA ARG A 130 -25.50 31.66 -34.11
C ARG A 130 -26.61 30.58 -33.96
N SER A 131 -27.01 29.85 -34.99
CA SER A 131 -28.22 28.99 -34.94
C SER A 131 -28.01 27.54 -34.49
N VAL A 132 -26.80 27.16 -34.05
CA VAL A 132 -26.44 25.74 -33.81
C VAL A 132 -26.84 25.24 -32.40
N SER A 133 -27.29 26.10 -31.48
CA SER A 133 -27.47 25.77 -30.05
C SER A 133 -28.71 24.95 -29.67
N ARG A 134 -29.37 24.23 -30.59
CA ARG A 134 -30.60 23.44 -30.28
C ARG A 134 -30.71 22.07 -31.00
N MET A 135 -29.61 21.41 -31.37
CA MET A 135 -29.66 20.06 -31.94
C MET A 135 -29.47 18.96 -30.89
N THR A 136 -30.19 17.85 -31.03
CA THR A 136 -30.05 16.64 -30.20
C THR A 136 -28.87 15.76 -30.69
N LEU A 137 -28.37 14.86 -29.84
CA LEU A 137 -27.23 13.97 -30.16
C LEU A 137 -27.48 13.11 -31.42
N SER A 138 -28.72 12.66 -31.63
CA SER A 138 -29.12 11.91 -32.82
C SER A 138 -29.09 12.76 -34.09
N GLN A 139 -29.47 14.03 -34.00
CA GLN A 139 -29.40 14.98 -35.11
C GLN A 139 -27.94 15.36 -35.44
N ALA A 140 -27.07 15.46 -34.43
CA ALA A 140 -25.65 15.73 -34.62
C ALA A 140 -24.91 14.58 -35.34
N ASN A 141 -25.30 13.33 -35.10
CA ASN A 141 -24.74 12.16 -35.76
C ASN A 141 -25.20 12.00 -37.23
N ALA A 142 -26.24 12.72 -37.64
CA ALA A 142 -26.74 12.73 -39.02
C ALA A 142 -26.08 13.79 -39.91
N LEU A 143 -25.22 14.66 -39.35
CA LEU A 143 -24.53 15.71 -40.12
C LEU A 143 -23.32 15.18 -40.89
N HIS A 144 -22.93 15.92 -41.93
CA HIS A 144 -21.76 15.60 -42.76
C HIS A 144 -20.49 15.58 -41.88
N PRO A 145 -19.49 14.69 -42.14
CA PRO A 145 -18.32 14.50 -41.26
C PRO A 145 -17.55 15.78 -40.89
N TYR A 146 -17.58 16.79 -41.77
CA TYR A 146 -16.95 18.09 -41.55
C TYR A 146 -17.70 18.96 -40.51
N GLU A 147 -19.02 18.84 -40.42
CA GLU A 147 -19.85 19.55 -39.44
C GLU A 147 -19.84 18.83 -38.08
N VAL A 148 -19.72 17.50 -38.08
CA VAL A 148 -19.46 16.68 -36.88
C VAL A 148 -18.12 17.07 -36.23
N ALA A 149 -17.10 17.38 -37.04
CA ALA A 149 -15.82 17.89 -36.54
C ALA A 149 -15.95 19.27 -35.86
N SER A 150 -16.85 20.14 -36.36
CA SER A 150 -17.13 21.44 -35.72
C SER A 150 -17.85 21.30 -34.37
N TRP A 151 -18.75 20.32 -34.25
CA TRP A 151 -19.48 19.99 -33.01
C TRP A 151 -18.58 19.38 -31.95
N ARG A 152 -17.69 18.45 -32.34
CA ARG A 152 -16.64 17.94 -31.43
C ARG A 152 -15.72 19.06 -30.94
N GLY A 153 -15.51 20.09 -31.77
CA GLY A 153 -14.80 21.31 -31.37
C GLY A 153 -15.54 22.14 -30.31
N LEU A 154 -16.88 22.21 -30.36
CA LEU A 154 -17.70 22.91 -29.36
C LEU A 154 -17.76 22.16 -28.03
N ASP A 155 -17.92 20.83 -28.04
CA ASP A 155 -17.86 19.99 -26.83
C ASP A 155 -16.46 20.06 -26.18
N LEU A 156 -15.40 20.04 -27.00
CA LEU A 156 -14.05 20.26 -26.52
C LEU A 156 -13.87 21.67 -25.93
N GLN A 157 -14.46 22.71 -26.54
CA GLN A 157 -14.42 24.07 -26.00
C GLN A 157 -15.17 24.18 -24.66
N GLN A 158 -16.34 23.55 -24.52
CA GLN A 158 -17.08 23.51 -23.25
C GLN A 158 -16.30 22.75 -22.18
N LYS A 159 -15.71 21.60 -22.50
CA LYS A 159 -14.81 20.86 -21.61
C LYS A 159 -13.59 21.70 -21.22
N MET A 160 -12.98 22.43 -22.15
CA MET A 160 -11.86 23.33 -21.84
C MET A 160 -12.28 24.50 -20.95
N ILE A 161 -13.49 25.04 -21.11
CA ILE A 161 -14.02 26.10 -20.24
C ILE A 161 -14.28 25.54 -18.83
N LEU A 162 -14.88 24.36 -18.70
CA LEU A 162 -15.10 23.68 -17.42
C LEU A 162 -13.79 23.39 -16.71
N VAL A 163 -12.82 22.77 -17.39
CA VAL A 163 -11.47 22.51 -16.84
C VAL A 163 -10.79 23.82 -16.41
N LYS A 164 -11.00 24.92 -17.14
CA LYS A 164 -10.44 26.22 -16.77
C LYS A 164 -11.16 26.83 -15.55
N GLN A 165 -12.46 26.65 -15.41
CA GLN A 165 -13.23 27.08 -14.24
C GLN A 165 -12.83 26.27 -13.00
N GLU A 166 -12.75 24.95 -13.11
CA GLU A 166 -12.26 24.05 -12.07
C GLU A 166 -10.84 24.42 -11.64
N ALA A 167 -9.93 24.69 -12.59
CA ALA A 167 -8.58 25.12 -12.28
C ALA A 167 -8.53 26.46 -11.53
N LEU A 168 -9.43 27.40 -11.84
CA LEU A 168 -9.54 28.68 -11.14
C LEU A 168 -10.13 28.52 -9.73
N GLU A 169 -11.14 27.67 -9.55
CA GLU A 169 -11.71 27.35 -8.24
C GLU A 169 -10.69 26.63 -7.36
N MET A 170 -9.97 25.66 -7.90
CA MET A 170 -8.86 24.99 -7.22
C MET A 170 -7.75 25.97 -6.82
N ALA A 171 -7.42 26.95 -7.67
CA ALA A 171 -6.46 27.99 -7.33
C ALA A 171 -6.94 28.92 -6.20
N ARG A 172 -8.24 29.24 -6.15
CA ARG A 172 -8.85 29.98 -5.04
C ARG A 172 -8.82 29.18 -3.75
N HIS A 173 -9.25 27.92 -3.80
CA HIS A 173 -9.22 27.02 -2.65
C HIS A 173 -7.80 26.85 -2.08
N ARG A 174 -6.78 26.62 -2.92
CA ARG A 174 -5.37 26.57 -2.48
C ARG A 174 -4.91 27.85 -1.79
N ARG A 175 -5.33 29.02 -2.31
CA ARG A 175 -5.04 30.31 -1.69
C ARG A 175 -5.71 30.43 -0.31
N ASP A 176 -6.97 30.03 -0.20
CA ASP A 176 -7.74 30.12 1.04
C ASP A 176 -7.19 29.18 2.11
N CYS A 177 -6.88 27.92 1.76
CA CYS A 177 -6.18 26.98 2.64
C CYS A 177 -4.84 27.54 3.12
N GLY A 178 -4.04 28.15 2.23
CA GLY A 178 -2.77 28.78 2.60
C GLY A 178 -2.95 29.96 3.57
N LEU A 179 -3.99 30.78 3.38
CA LEU A 179 -4.32 31.89 4.28
C LEU A 179 -4.78 31.40 5.66
N GLU A 180 -5.63 30.37 5.70
CA GLU A 180 -6.13 29.76 6.92
C GLU A 180 -5.01 29.08 7.72
N TRP A 181 -4.14 28.33 7.06
CA TRP A 181 -2.96 27.75 7.69
C TRP A 181 -2.03 28.83 8.25
N GLY A 182 -1.84 29.92 7.50
CA GLY A 182 -1.14 31.11 7.99
C GLY A 182 -1.79 31.74 9.22
N ARG A 183 -3.12 31.81 9.29
CA ARG A 183 -3.87 32.29 10.46
C ARG A 183 -3.71 31.34 11.65
N ALA A 184 -3.86 30.03 11.45
CA ALA A 184 -3.69 29.03 12.50
C ALA A 184 -2.26 29.04 13.06
N SER A 185 -1.25 29.16 12.19
CA SER A 185 0.16 29.27 12.58
C SER A 185 0.43 30.55 13.40
N ARG A 186 -0.10 31.70 12.98
CA ARG A 186 -0.04 32.95 13.76
C ARG A 186 -0.77 32.84 15.10
N ALA A 187 -1.93 32.20 15.15
CA ALA A 187 -2.68 31.99 16.39
C ALA A 187 -1.94 31.08 17.37
N ARG A 188 -1.28 30.02 16.87
CA ARG A 188 -0.39 29.17 17.69
C ARG A 188 0.81 29.97 18.22
N ALA A 189 1.44 30.79 17.37
CA ALA A 189 2.54 31.65 17.78
C ALA A 189 2.12 32.71 18.82
N ALA A 190 0.92 33.29 18.68
CA ALA A 190 0.36 34.26 19.63
C ALA A 190 0.09 33.63 21.00
N ARG A 191 -0.60 32.47 21.04
CA ARG A 191 -0.81 31.71 22.28
C ARG A 191 0.51 31.36 22.97
N ARG A 192 1.53 31.03 22.19
CA ARG A 192 2.88 30.76 22.71
C ARG A 192 3.54 32.00 23.29
N ALA A 193 3.39 33.17 22.65
CA ALA A 193 3.90 34.42 23.18
C ALA A 193 3.21 34.81 24.49
N GLU A 194 1.90 34.56 24.61
CA GLU A 194 1.12 34.80 25.83
C GLU A 194 1.58 33.92 26.99
N LEU A 195 1.76 32.61 26.77
CA LEU A 195 2.31 31.69 27.78
C LEU A 195 3.72 32.10 28.23
N LEU A 196 4.56 32.60 27.33
CA LEU A 196 5.90 33.11 27.67
C LEU A 196 5.87 34.42 28.46
N MET A 197 4.83 35.24 28.30
CA MET A 197 4.63 36.46 29.09
C MET A 197 4.11 36.10 30.49
N GLN A 198 3.19 35.15 30.60
CA GLN A 198 2.70 34.63 31.89
C GLN A 198 3.81 33.93 32.69
N ALA A 199 4.72 33.20 32.03
CA ALA A 199 5.87 32.58 32.69
C ALA A 199 6.95 33.59 33.16
N LYS A 200 6.86 34.87 32.72
CA LYS A 200 7.83 35.92 33.06
C LYS A 200 7.31 36.91 34.10
N THR A 201 6.02 36.94 34.40
CA THR A 201 5.52 37.72 35.53
C THR A 201 5.96 37.04 36.82
N PRO A 202 6.89 37.64 37.59
CA PRO A 202 7.26 37.11 38.90
C PRO A 202 6.01 37.14 39.78
N ASP A 203 5.68 36.03 40.43
CA ASP A 203 4.60 36.00 41.40
C ASP A 203 4.84 37.08 42.46
N PRO A 204 3.94 38.07 42.62
CA PRO A 204 4.15 39.17 43.56
C PRO A 204 3.90 38.79 45.04
N HIS A 205 3.86 37.49 45.37
CA HIS A 205 3.43 37.00 46.69
C HIS A 205 4.53 36.44 47.60
N ASP A 206 5.80 36.44 47.21
CA ASP A 206 6.90 35.87 48.04
C ASP A 206 7.75 36.91 48.80
N SER A 207 7.17 38.07 49.11
CA SER A 207 7.80 39.04 50.00
C SER A 207 6.81 39.50 51.06
N LEU A 208 6.83 38.82 52.22
CA LEU A 208 6.42 39.20 53.59
C LEU A 208 6.13 37.87 54.33
N GLY A 209 6.78 37.45 55.41
CA GLY A 209 7.80 38.04 56.27
C GLY A 209 8.18 36.99 57.32
N GLY A 210 9.37 37.13 57.89
CA GLY A 210 9.72 36.44 59.12
C GLY A 210 9.25 37.23 60.34
N SER A 211 8.62 36.55 61.30
CA SER A 211 8.82 36.84 62.72
C SER A 211 8.38 35.64 63.54
N SER A 212 9.28 35.27 64.45
CA SER A 212 9.12 34.37 65.58
C SER A 212 8.03 34.82 66.55
N ASP A 213 7.30 33.86 67.12
CA ASP A 213 7.25 33.56 68.57
C ASP A 213 5.92 32.93 69.01
N GLU A 214 6.08 32.17 70.09
CA GLU A 214 5.15 31.29 70.79
C GLU A 214 3.78 31.90 71.12
N GLU A 215 2.73 31.07 71.16
CA GLU A 215 2.18 30.55 72.43
C GLU A 215 0.76 29.94 72.24
N SER A 216 0.61 28.75 72.82
CA SER A 216 -0.60 28.08 73.32
C SER A 216 -1.98 28.71 73.07
N VAL A 217 -2.93 27.92 72.53
CA VAL A 217 -4.13 27.48 73.27
C VAL A 217 -4.91 26.42 72.47
N ARG A 218 -5.28 25.37 73.21
CA ARG A 218 -6.12 24.21 72.87
C ARG A 218 -7.50 24.62 72.33
N THR A 219 -8.04 23.85 71.37
CA THR A 219 -9.20 22.96 71.61
C THR A 219 -9.61 22.17 70.35
N ASN A 220 -9.96 20.89 70.58
CA ASN A 220 -10.87 20.03 69.84
C ASN A 220 -10.70 19.84 68.32
N ARG A 221 -10.18 18.66 67.93
CA ARG A 221 -10.77 17.89 66.83
C ARG A 221 -10.67 16.38 67.05
N GLY A 222 -11.83 15.76 66.95
CA GLY A 222 -12.09 14.39 67.32
C GLY A 222 -11.69 13.35 66.28
N ARG A 223 -11.62 12.13 66.82
CA ARG A 223 -11.59 10.81 66.17
C ARG A 223 -12.68 10.61 65.11
N ARG A 224 -12.42 9.57 64.29
CA ARG A 224 -13.26 8.80 63.34
C ARG A 224 -12.99 9.23 61.90
N GLY A 225 -12.77 8.32 60.96
CA GLY A 225 -12.82 6.87 60.98
C GLY A 225 -12.72 6.44 59.51
N THR A 226 -11.84 5.49 59.23
CA THR A 226 -11.70 4.84 57.93
C THR A 226 -12.98 4.08 57.62
N VAL A 227 -13.79 4.60 56.69
CA VAL A 227 -14.98 3.93 56.17
C VAL A 227 -14.57 3.13 54.94
N ALA A 228 -14.51 1.81 55.14
CA ALA A 228 -14.58 0.82 54.08
C ALA A 228 -15.96 0.88 53.40
N ARG A 229 -15.96 0.91 52.06
CA ARG A 229 -17.18 0.75 51.26
C ARG A 229 -17.43 -0.74 51.05
N ARG A 230 -18.47 -1.24 51.71
CA ARG A 230 -19.09 -2.55 51.49
C ARG A 230 -19.68 -2.62 50.07
N THR A 231 -19.41 -3.72 49.37
CA THR A 231 -20.36 -4.38 48.46
C THR A 231 -20.53 -5.81 48.96
N SER A 232 -21.68 -6.11 49.56
CA SER A 232 -22.22 -7.45 49.82
C SER A 232 -22.82 -8.00 48.53
N GLY A 233 -22.40 -9.18 48.08
CA GLY A 233 -23.16 -10.45 48.19
C GLY A 233 -23.52 -10.91 46.77
N GLU A 234 -23.49 -12.16 46.33
CA GLU A 234 -23.63 -13.45 47.03
C GLU A 234 -23.00 -14.59 46.19
N SER A 235 -22.52 -15.64 46.89
CA SER A 235 -22.51 -17.07 46.48
C SER A 235 -21.59 -17.48 45.30
N SER A 236 -20.90 -18.63 45.22
CA SER A 236 -20.92 -19.91 45.95
C SER A 236 -19.66 -20.73 45.56
N THR A 237 -19.11 -21.49 46.52
CA THR A 237 -18.39 -22.81 46.40
C THR A 237 -17.09 -22.92 45.59
N ARG A 238 -15.92 -23.18 46.23
CA ARG A 238 -15.24 -24.51 46.45
C ARG A 238 -14.82 -25.19 45.12
N GLN A 239 -13.58 -25.58 44.81
CA GLN A 239 -12.44 -26.23 45.51
C GLN A 239 -11.18 -26.04 44.60
N ASP A 240 -10.01 -25.69 45.13
CA ASP A 240 -8.86 -26.53 45.55
C ASP A 240 -8.07 -27.23 44.42
N GLU A 241 -6.73 -27.21 44.60
CA GLU A 241 -5.64 -27.93 43.89
C GLU A 241 -5.21 -27.38 42.50
N ASP A 242 -3.95 -27.28 42.09
CA ASP A 242 -2.65 -27.31 42.77
C ASP A 242 -1.60 -26.84 41.73
N VAL A 243 -0.64 -26.03 42.19
CA VAL A 243 0.82 -26.15 42.00
C VAL A 243 1.36 -26.66 40.64
N LEU A 244 1.99 -25.76 39.85
CA LEU A 244 3.39 -25.78 39.37
C LEU A 244 3.61 -24.79 38.20
N SER A 245 4.40 -23.74 38.46
CA SER A 245 4.98 -22.87 37.43
C SER A 245 6.49 -23.15 37.34
N PRO A 246 7.09 -23.23 36.14
CA PRO A 246 8.52 -23.05 36.00
C PRO A 246 8.85 -21.62 35.55
N SER A 247 9.53 -20.91 36.44
CA SER A 247 10.25 -19.67 36.18
C SER A 247 11.45 -19.92 35.27
N LEU A 248 11.58 -19.17 34.18
CA LEU A 248 12.83 -19.06 33.42
C LEU A 248 13.15 -17.58 33.16
N SER A 249 14.09 -17.09 33.96
CA SER A 249 14.90 -15.90 33.73
C SER A 249 16.05 -16.18 32.75
N PRO A 250 16.57 -15.15 32.04
CA PRO A 250 17.97 -15.14 31.66
C PRO A 250 18.71 -13.91 32.20
N SER A 251 19.58 -14.19 33.17
CA SER A 251 21.01 -13.83 33.22
C SER A 251 21.49 -12.59 32.44
N ARG A 252 21.84 -11.53 33.20
CA ARG A 252 22.84 -10.51 32.83
C ARG A 252 24.22 -10.94 33.32
N PRO A 253 25.31 -10.78 32.54
CA PRO A 253 26.65 -10.94 33.07
C PRO A 253 27.12 -9.68 33.80
N ARG A 254 27.63 -9.91 35.01
CA ARG A 254 28.48 -8.99 35.79
C ARG A 254 29.85 -8.88 35.12
N LEU A 255 30.40 -7.66 35.04
CA LEU A 255 31.85 -7.47 35.03
C LEU A 255 32.26 -6.47 36.10
N ALA A 256 33.44 -6.75 36.61
CA ALA A 256 33.94 -6.42 37.93
C ALA A 256 34.37 -4.95 38.10
N VAL A 257 34.24 -4.55 39.36
CA VAL A 257 34.87 -3.45 40.06
C VAL A 257 36.39 -3.63 40.08
N ILE A 258 37.16 -2.59 39.70
CA ILE A 258 38.43 -2.24 40.36
C ILE A 258 38.49 -0.72 40.57
N LEU A 259 38.62 -0.37 41.85
CA LEU A 259 39.08 0.84 42.55
C LEU A 259 39.98 1.77 41.70
N GLY A 260 40.01 3.09 41.84
CA GLY A 260 39.55 4.00 42.89
C GLY A 260 40.48 5.22 42.87
N ARG A 261 39.95 6.44 42.97
CA ARG A 261 40.71 7.60 43.49
C ARG A 261 39.78 8.74 43.87
N ARG A 262 39.68 8.98 45.17
CA ARG A 262 39.23 10.24 45.77
C ARG A 262 40.16 11.37 45.31
N MET A 263 39.59 12.55 45.04
CA MET A 263 40.04 13.83 45.60
C MET A 263 38.99 14.93 45.30
N SER A 264 38.54 15.58 46.38
CA SER A 264 38.21 17.01 46.55
C SER A 264 37.42 17.78 45.48
N GLY A 265 36.39 18.49 45.96
CA GLY A 265 35.57 19.41 45.19
C GLY A 265 36.31 20.61 44.63
N SER A 266 35.68 21.26 43.65
CA SER A 266 36.03 22.60 43.20
C SER A 266 34.83 23.21 42.47
N THR A 267 34.55 24.43 42.88
CA THR A 267 33.58 25.39 42.37
C THR A 267 33.61 25.61 40.86
N SER A 268 32.43 25.91 40.31
CA SER A 268 32.15 26.64 39.07
C SER A 268 33.25 27.61 38.62
N PRO A 269 33.58 27.63 37.31
CA PRO A 269 33.74 28.91 36.64
C PRO A 269 33.26 28.87 35.17
N THR A 270 32.02 29.28 34.90
CA THR A 270 31.55 29.56 33.52
C THR A 270 31.18 31.02 33.27
N ALA A 271 31.47 31.93 34.21
CA ALA A 271 31.27 33.38 34.02
C ALA A 271 32.55 34.16 33.61
N GLY A 272 33.74 33.55 33.63
CA GLY A 272 35.02 34.25 33.42
C GLY A 272 35.51 34.33 31.96
N ALA A 273 35.05 33.46 31.06
CA ALA A 273 35.63 33.35 29.71
C ALA A 273 35.20 34.48 28.76
N PHE A 274 34.07 35.16 29.02
CA PHE A 274 33.60 36.27 28.19
C PHE A 274 34.30 37.61 28.50
N SER A 275 34.84 37.79 29.72
CA SER A 275 35.51 39.02 30.13
C SER A 275 36.96 39.08 29.59
N ALA A 276 37.71 37.98 29.71
CA ALA A 276 39.12 37.92 29.28
C ALA A 276 39.31 38.14 27.76
N PHE A 277 38.35 37.75 26.92
CA PHE A 277 38.43 37.95 25.48
C PHE A 277 38.19 39.42 25.07
N ALA A 278 37.31 40.13 25.80
CA ALA A 278 37.08 41.56 25.59
C ALA A 278 38.29 42.41 26.03
N THR A 279 38.99 42.01 27.09
CA THR A 279 40.22 42.69 27.55
C THR A 279 41.42 42.45 26.62
N SER A 280 41.51 41.30 25.96
CA SER A 280 42.59 41.02 25.00
C SER A 280 42.47 41.83 23.70
N LEU A 281 41.25 42.16 23.26
CA LEU A 281 41.02 43.05 22.11
C LEU A 281 41.32 44.52 22.43
N ALA A 282 41.15 44.95 23.69
CA ALA A 282 41.48 46.30 24.13
C ALA A 282 42.99 46.56 24.26
N ARG A 283 43.83 45.51 24.39
CA ARG A 283 45.31 45.65 24.44
C ARG A 283 46.00 45.66 23.07
N LEU A 284 45.31 45.30 21.99
CA LEU A 284 45.86 45.34 20.62
C LEU A 284 45.72 46.71 19.93
N SER A 285 45.13 47.72 20.59
CA SER A 285 44.99 49.08 20.06
C SER A 285 46.16 50.02 20.40
N SER A 286 47.15 49.57 21.19
CA SER A 286 48.24 50.42 21.72
C SER A 286 49.58 50.31 20.98
N THR A 287 49.77 49.39 20.05
CA THR A 287 51.01 49.30 19.25
C THR A 287 50.78 49.88 17.86
N LYS A 288 50.77 51.21 17.77
CA LYS A 288 50.89 51.96 16.52
C LYS A 288 52.35 51.95 16.11
N GLU A 289 52.76 50.99 15.28
CA GLU A 289 53.87 51.20 14.35
C GLU A 289 53.89 50.08 13.29
N SER A 290 53.80 50.51 12.02
CA SER A 290 54.32 49.79 10.86
C SER A 290 53.79 48.36 10.57
N ILE A 291 52.47 48.13 10.57
CA ILE A 291 51.89 46.98 9.87
C ILE A 291 50.78 47.49 8.95
N GLY A 292 50.98 47.32 7.64
CA GLY A 292 50.17 47.92 6.58
C GLY A 292 48.66 47.69 6.72
N CYS A 293 47.90 48.73 6.37
CA CYS A 293 46.42 48.82 6.42
C CYS A 293 45.64 47.68 5.73
N SER A 294 46.29 46.77 5.00
CA SER A 294 45.68 45.60 4.39
C SER A 294 45.40 44.46 5.38
N GLY A 295 46.21 44.30 6.44
CA GLY A 295 46.05 43.22 7.43
C GLY A 295 44.86 43.41 8.37
N ILE A 296 44.58 44.65 8.78
CA ILE A 296 43.51 44.98 9.73
C ILE A 296 42.11 44.77 9.10
N LYS A 297 41.97 44.99 7.78
CA LYS A 297 40.70 44.75 7.08
C LYS A 297 40.35 43.25 7.00
N LYS A 298 41.33 42.37 6.76
CA LYS A 298 41.14 40.91 6.78
C LYS A 298 40.82 40.38 8.18
N LEU A 299 41.42 40.95 9.23
CA LEU A 299 41.11 40.56 10.61
C LEU A 299 39.70 40.99 11.02
N LYS A 300 39.26 42.19 10.62
CA LYS A 300 37.90 42.65 10.89
C LYS A 300 36.84 41.81 10.18
N SER A 301 37.05 41.45 8.91
CA SER A 301 36.09 40.60 8.18
C SER A 301 35.97 39.19 8.77
N THR A 302 37.08 38.58 9.18
CA THR A 302 37.09 37.24 9.80
C THR A 302 36.46 37.22 11.19
N VAL A 303 36.65 38.27 12.00
CA VAL A 303 35.98 38.40 13.31
C VAL A 303 34.48 38.60 13.13
N GLU A 304 34.05 39.39 12.15
CA GLU A 304 32.63 39.64 11.90
C GLU A 304 31.93 38.40 11.33
N GLU A 305 32.61 37.61 10.50
CA GLU A 305 32.13 36.32 10.00
C GLU A 305 31.99 35.28 11.12
N ARG A 306 32.97 35.22 12.03
CA ARG A 306 32.88 34.38 13.25
C ARG A 306 31.74 34.82 14.18
N ARG A 307 31.49 36.13 14.31
CA ARG A 307 30.37 36.64 15.11
C ARG A 307 29.02 36.26 14.47
N LYS A 308 28.91 36.38 13.14
CA LYS A 308 27.71 35.95 12.39
C LYS A 308 27.49 34.44 12.49
N SER A 309 28.54 33.62 12.45
CA SER A 309 28.42 32.17 12.63
C SER A 309 28.03 31.78 14.06
N LEU A 310 28.61 32.43 15.09
CA LEU A 310 28.23 32.23 16.49
C LEU A 310 26.75 32.54 16.74
N VAL A 311 26.26 33.69 16.26
CA VAL A 311 24.84 34.08 16.42
C VAL A 311 23.92 33.10 15.70
N LYS A 312 24.29 32.66 14.48
CA LYS A 312 23.55 31.62 13.75
C LYS A 312 23.51 30.31 14.53
N ASN A 313 24.63 29.88 15.11
CA ASN A 313 24.72 28.67 15.92
C ASN A 313 23.89 28.79 17.21
N THR A 314 23.89 29.95 17.87
CA THR A 314 23.07 30.15 19.08
C THR A 314 21.59 30.12 18.76
N ARG A 315 21.18 30.74 17.63
CA ARG A 315 19.79 30.71 17.16
C ARG A 315 19.35 29.29 16.80
N LEU A 316 20.20 28.54 16.09
CA LEU A 316 19.92 27.17 15.69
C LEU A 316 19.83 26.24 16.90
N HIS A 317 20.70 26.42 17.90
CA HIS A 317 20.63 25.68 19.16
C HIS A 317 19.34 25.99 19.94
N ARG A 318 18.95 27.27 20.04
CA ARG A 318 17.66 27.66 20.66
C ARG A 318 16.47 27.05 19.92
N LEU A 319 16.50 27.02 18.59
CA LEU A 319 15.44 26.39 17.78
C LEU A 319 15.38 24.88 18.05
N LYS A 320 16.52 24.20 18.16
CA LYS A 320 16.58 22.78 18.52
C LYS A 320 15.99 22.51 19.90
N MET A 321 16.36 23.32 20.91
CA MET A 321 15.80 23.20 22.26
C MET A 321 14.28 23.44 22.28
N VAL A 322 13.81 24.42 21.52
CA VAL A 322 12.38 24.69 21.35
C VAL A 322 11.65 23.51 20.72
N ARG A 323 12.16 22.96 19.62
CA ARG A 323 11.56 21.78 18.97
C ARG A 323 11.58 20.55 19.87
N GLN A 324 12.65 20.34 20.62
CA GLN A 324 12.75 19.24 21.56
C GLN A 324 11.73 19.39 22.70
N LYS A 325 11.53 20.60 23.21
CA LYS A 325 10.47 20.89 24.17
C LYS A 325 9.08 20.66 23.54
N ASP A 326 8.85 21.18 22.34
CA ASP A 326 7.57 20.98 21.62
C ASP A 326 7.27 19.49 21.40
N PHE A 327 8.29 18.66 21.18
CA PHE A 327 8.15 17.22 21.04
C PHE A 327 7.87 16.52 22.38
N GLN A 328 8.39 17.05 23.49
CA GLN A 328 8.05 16.57 24.84
C GLN A 328 6.63 16.97 25.25
N ASP A 329 6.11 18.06 24.69
CA ASP A 329 4.75 18.54 24.93
C ASP A 329 3.68 17.72 24.15
N PHE A 330 4.08 16.80 23.26
CA PHE A 330 3.15 15.86 22.59
C PHE A 330 2.64 14.81 23.58
N SER A 331 1.47 14.22 23.29
CA SER A 331 0.98 13.09 24.10
C SER A 331 1.97 11.92 24.00
N ASP A 332 2.04 11.12 25.07
CA ASP A 332 2.96 9.98 25.09
C ASP A 332 2.69 9.00 23.93
N ASP A 333 1.42 8.79 23.59
CA ASP A 333 1.00 7.94 22.46
C ASP A 333 1.46 8.49 21.10
N GLU A 334 1.33 9.80 20.88
CA GLU A 334 1.75 10.43 19.62
C GLU A 334 3.27 10.44 19.50
N ARG A 335 3.97 10.71 20.60
CA ARG A 335 5.43 10.65 20.66
C ARG A 335 5.92 9.24 20.35
N GLU A 336 5.37 8.22 21.01
CA GLU A 336 5.73 6.82 20.75
C GLU A 336 5.43 6.43 19.29
N ARG A 337 4.28 6.83 18.74
CA ARG A 337 3.93 6.57 17.34
C ARG A 337 4.96 7.17 16.38
N LEU A 338 5.37 8.42 16.58
CA LEU A 338 6.35 9.10 15.72
C LEU A 338 7.77 8.53 15.89
N GLU A 339 8.19 8.19 17.10
CA GLU A 339 9.47 7.53 17.36
C GLU A 339 9.50 6.15 16.73
N LYS A 340 8.44 5.37 16.87
CA LYS A 340 8.33 4.03 16.27
C LYS A 340 8.36 4.11 14.74
N ALA A 341 7.64 5.06 14.14
CA ALA A 341 7.68 5.33 12.70
C ALA A 341 9.11 5.62 12.23
N PHE A 342 9.80 6.52 12.93
CA PHE A 342 11.18 6.88 12.62
C PHE A 342 12.13 5.69 12.77
N ASN A 343 11.98 4.90 13.82
CA ASN A 343 12.82 3.73 14.09
C ASN A 343 12.61 2.61 13.06
N ILE A 344 11.39 2.44 12.54
CA ILE A 344 11.08 1.49 11.46
C ILE A 344 11.79 1.89 10.16
N GLY A 345 11.83 3.18 9.84
CA GLY A 345 12.55 3.69 8.68
C GLY A 345 14.08 3.70 8.83
N GLY A 346 14.57 3.74 10.07
CA GLY A 346 15.99 3.77 10.38
C GLY A 346 16.63 2.39 10.17
N LYS A 347 17.77 2.34 9.47
CA LYS A 347 18.68 1.18 9.64
C LYS A 347 19.21 1.23 11.07
N THR A 348 19.42 0.06 11.68
CA THR A 348 19.61 -0.17 13.13
C THR A 348 20.63 0.74 13.83
N ASP A 349 21.54 1.38 13.08
CA ASP A 349 22.61 2.22 13.62
C ASP A 349 22.59 3.68 13.13
N SER A 350 21.70 4.06 12.22
CA SER A 350 21.65 5.42 11.69
C SER A 350 20.56 6.24 12.37
N ASN A 351 20.94 7.27 13.13
CA ASN A 351 20.03 8.31 13.68
C ASN A 351 19.44 9.23 12.60
N SER A 352 19.31 8.75 11.36
CA SER A 352 18.91 9.54 10.21
C SER A 352 18.25 8.67 9.15
N LEU A 353 17.19 9.19 8.54
CA LEU A 353 16.46 8.53 7.47
C LEU A 353 17.01 8.93 6.10
N GLY A 354 17.24 7.92 5.25
CA GLY A 354 17.38 8.09 3.81
C GLY A 354 16.02 8.05 3.10
N SER A 355 16.01 8.01 1.76
CA SER A 355 14.76 7.97 0.97
C SER A 355 13.87 6.79 1.32
N ALA A 356 14.42 5.57 1.31
CA ALA A 356 13.65 4.36 1.64
C ALA A 356 13.13 4.38 3.09
N GLY A 357 13.96 4.87 4.02
CA GLY A 357 13.57 5.03 5.42
C GLY A 357 12.44 6.03 5.63
N LEU A 358 12.44 7.14 4.88
CA LEU A 358 11.34 8.11 4.89
C LEU A 358 10.05 7.50 4.33
N CYS A 359 10.12 6.75 3.23
CA CYS A 359 8.95 6.06 2.70
C CYS A 359 8.36 5.10 3.74
N ALA A 360 9.19 4.25 4.35
CA ALA A 360 8.74 3.29 5.38
C ALA A 360 8.18 3.98 6.63
N ALA A 361 8.80 5.08 7.08
CA ALA A 361 8.30 5.85 8.22
C ALA A 361 6.95 6.54 7.91
N LEU A 362 6.78 7.09 6.70
CA LEU A 362 5.51 7.68 6.27
C LEU A 362 4.42 6.62 6.07
N ASP A 363 4.77 5.45 5.55
CA ASP A 363 3.87 4.32 5.39
C ASP A 363 3.35 3.81 6.75
N PHE A 364 4.24 3.68 7.73
CA PHE A 364 3.85 3.37 9.11
C PHE A 364 2.90 4.41 9.71
N LEU A 365 3.05 5.68 9.35
CA LEU A 365 2.14 6.74 9.80
C LEU A 365 0.80 6.75 9.04
N GLY A 366 0.64 5.96 7.97
CA GLY A 366 -0.52 6.04 7.07
C GLY A 366 -0.49 7.24 6.12
N LEU A 367 0.66 7.93 6.05
CA LEU A 367 0.87 9.10 5.20
C LEU A 367 1.48 8.72 3.84
N TRP A 368 1.72 7.44 3.59
CA TRP A 368 2.09 6.96 2.27
C TRP A 368 0.83 6.58 1.49
N SER A 369 0.65 7.18 0.31
CA SER A 369 -0.55 6.94 -0.48
C SER A 369 -0.39 5.75 -1.44
N ASN A 370 -1.49 5.02 -1.66
CA ASN A 370 -1.59 4.01 -2.71
C ASN A 370 -1.86 4.62 -4.10
N ASN A 371 -2.18 5.91 -4.16
CA ASN A 371 -2.50 6.60 -5.40
C ASN A 371 -1.21 7.13 -6.06
N GLU A 372 -1.00 6.78 -7.33
CA GLU A 372 0.19 7.13 -8.10
C GLU A 372 0.48 8.64 -8.09
N GLN A 373 -0.55 9.46 -8.28
CA GLN A 373 -0.43 10.91 -8.33
C GLN A 373 0.03 11.47 -6.98
N GLU A 374 -0.49 10.93 -5.88
CA GLU A 374 -0.11 11.32 -4.53
C GLU A 374 1.32 10.87 -4.22
N ARG A 375 1.68 9.62 -4.54
CA ARG A 375 3.06 9.11 -4.43
C ARG A 375 4.04 10.02 -5.15
N LYS A 376 3.73 10.45 -6.38
CA LYS A 376 4.60 11.35 -7.16
C LYS A 376 4.86 12.67 -6.44
N VAL A 377 3.85 13.25 -5.78
CA VAL A 377 3.99 14.47 -4.99
C VAL A 377 4.79 14.22 -3.72
N LEU A 378 4.52 13.11 -3.00
CA LEU A 378 5.28 12.70 -1.82
C LEU A 378 6.76 12.48 -2.12
N LYS A 379 7.07 11.80 -3.24
CA LYS A 379 8.44 11.64 -3.73
C LYS A 379 9.12 12.99 -3.96
N GLY A 380 8.39 14.00 -4.45
CA GLY A 380 8.88 15.36 -4.56
C GLY A 380 9.29 15.95 -3.21
N VAL A 381 8.46 15.77 -2.18
CA VAL A 381 8.74 16.23 -0.80
C VAL A 381 9.95 15.51 -0.21
N ILE A 382 10.05 14.20 -0.38
CA ILE A 382 11.18 13.39 0.09
C ILE A 382 12.48 13.85 -0.59
N ARG A 383 12.49 13.96 -1.92
CA ARG A 383 13.65 14.43 -2.68
C ARG A 383 14.11 15.80 -2.21
N GLU A 384 13.18 16.76 -2.07
CA GLU A 384 13.49 18.10 -1.58
C GLU A 384 14.09 18.09 -0.17
N SER A 385 13.58 17.22 0.71
CA SER A 385 14.06 17.09 2.09
C SER A 385 15.48 16.50 2.14
N LEU A 386 15.78 15.55 1.25
CA LEU A 386 17.10 14.90 1.16
C LEU A 386 18.17 15.78 0.49
N LEU A 387 17.80 16.86 -0.20
CA LEU A 387 18.78 17.83 -0.73
C LEU A 387 19.62 18.47 0.38
N PHE A 388 19.12 18.48 1.62
CA PHE A 388 19.81 19.02 2.80
C PHE A 388 20.56 17.95 3.61
N GLY A 389 20.65 16.71 3.10
CA GLY A 389 21.26 15.56 3.75
C GLY A 389 20.23 14.61 4.36
N ASN A 390 20.71 13.66 5.18
CA ASN A 390 19.81 12.70 5.85
C ASN A 390 18.93 13.39 6.88
N VAL A 391 17.73 12.85 7.07
CA VAL A 391 16.69 13.48 7.91
C VAL A 391 16.76 12.92 9.33
N ASN A 392 16.97 13.77 10.34
CA ASN A 392 16.88 13.37 11.75
C ASN A 392 15.42 13.39 12.26
N LEU A 393 15.18 12.82 13.44
CA LEU A 393 13.83 12.72 14.04
C LEU A 393 13.11 14.08 14.12
N MET A 394 13.82 15.14 14.50
CA MET A 394 13.21 16.47 14.65
C MET A 394 12.81 17.07 13.30
N ASP A 395 13.58 16.83 12.24
CA ASP A 395 13.23 17.28 10.90
C ASP A 395 12.10 16.43 10.30
N PHE A 396 12.08 15.13 10.58
CA PHE A 396 10.97 14.25 10.22
C PHE A 396 9.64 14.73 10.83
N VAL A 397 9.60 14.92 12.15
CA VAL A 397 8.37 15.30 12.89
C VAL A 397 7.90 16.71 12.57
N PHE A 398 8.79 17.71 12.55
CA PHE A 398 8.37 19.11 12.46
C PHE A 398 8.39 19.69 11.05
N GLN A 399 9.05 19.04 10.10
CA GLN A 399 9.15 19.56 8.73
C GLN A 399 8.52 18.63 7.72
N ILE A 400 8.87 17.34 7.75
CA ILE A 400 8.43 16.40 6.71
C ILE A 400 7.00 15.98 6.90
N VAL A 401 6.63 15.46 8.07
CA VAL A 401 5.26 14.97 8.35
C VAL A 401 4.22 16.05 8.05
N PRO A 402 4.31 17.30 8.57
CA PRO A 402 3.32 18.33 8.28
C PRO A 402 3.32 18.77 6.81
N LYS A 403 4.47 18.73 6.14
CA LYS A 403 4.57 19.09 4.73
C LYS A 403 3.99 18.02 3.82
N VAL A 404 4.22 16.75 4.15
CA VAL A 404 3.62 15.59 3.49
C VAL A 404 2.10 15.65 3.64
N ASP A 405 1.61 15.79 4.87
CA ASP A 405 0.19 15.91 5.17
C ASP A 405 -0.46 17.06 4.38
N HIS A 406 0.17 18.24 4.40
CA HIS A 406 -0.31 19.38 3.62
C HIS A 406 -0.34 19.11 2.10
N ARG A 407 0.70 18.48 1.55
CA ARG A 407 0.76 18.14 0.12
C ARG A 407 -0.25 17.07 -0.27
N LEU A 408 -0.48 16.08 0.58
CA LEU A 408 -1.53 15.09 0.37
C LEU A 408 -2.89 15.75 0.36
N HIS A 409 -3.15 16.63 1.32
CA HIS A 409 -4.38 17.41 1.37
C HIS A 409 -4.59 18.22 0.08
N GLU A 410 -3.56 18.88 -0.45
CA GLU A 410 -3.63 19.62 -1.73
C GLU A 410 -3.95 18.73 -2.94
N VAL A 411 -3.48 17.48 -2.95
CA VAL A 411 -3.67 16.53 -4.07
C VAL A 411 -4.99 15.78 -3.97
N LYS A 412 -5.42 15.41 -2.76
CA LYS A 412 -6.71 14.75 -2.49
C LYS A 412 -7.88 15.73 -2.61
N SER A 413 -7.67 16.99 -2.23
CA SER A 413 -8.67 18.06 -2.30
C SER A 413 -9.47 18.09 -3.61
N PRO A 414 -8.89 18.09 -4.82
CA PRO A 414 -9.69 18.10 -6.04
C PRO A 414 -10.58 16.86 -6.23
N LYS A 415 -10.12 15.66 -5.90
CA LYS A 415 -10.94 14.43 -5.99
C LYS A 415 -12.07 14.45 -4.97
N LEU A 416 -11.76 14.82 -3.73
CA LEU A 416 -12.75 14.99 -2.67
C LEU A 416 -13.75 16.11 -3.00
N TYR A 417 -13.28 17.21 -3.59
CA TYR A 417 -14.12 18.33 -3.98
C TYR A 417 -15.07 17.94 -5.11
N HIS A 418 -14.58 17.19 -6.08
CA HIS A 418 -15.43 16.63 -7.13
C HIS A 418 -16.53 15.75 -6.54
N GLN A 419 -16.19 14.80 -5.67
CA GLN A 419 -17.18 13.97 -4.98
C GLN A 419 -18.14 14.83 -4.14
N PHE A 420 -17.64 15.81 -3.40
CA PHE A 420 -18.46 16.74 -2.63
C PHE A 420 -19.47 17.49 -3.52
N GLN A 421 -19.02 18.04 -4.65
CA GLN A 421 -19.86 18.76 -5.60
C GLN A 421 -20.91 17.86 -6.26
N THR A 422 -20.57 16.60 -6.61
CA THR A 422 -21.52 15.64 -7.18
C THR A 422 -22.71 15.40 -6.25
N TRP A 423 -22.48 15.41 -4.94
CA TRP A 423 -23.51 15.14 -3.94
C TRP A 423 -24.15 16.42 -3.36
N ASP A 424 -23.54 17.60 -3.54
CA ASP A 424 -24.13 18.90 -3.23
C ASP A 424 -25.06 19.38 -4.36
N VAL A 425 -26.16 18.65 -4.53
CA VAL A 425 -27.21 18.94 -5.52
C VAL A 425 -27.74 20.37 -5.39
N THR A 426 -27.69 20.94 -4.19
CA THR A 426 -28.18 22.30 -3.91
C THR A 426 -27.16 23.39 -4.20
N SER A 427 -25.89 23.04 -4.41
CA SER A 427 -24.76 23.98 -4.59
C SER A 427 -24.66 25.00 -3.45
N ILE A 428 -25.05 24.62 -2.23
CA ILE A 428 -25.01 25.49 -1.03
C ILE A 428 -23.60 25.46 -0.41
N GLY A 429 -22.73 24.55 -0.86
CA GLY A 429 -21.43 24.26 -0.27
C GLY A 429 -21.56 23.41 0.99
N ARG A 430 -22.63 22.60 1.10
CA ARG A 430 -22.95 21.83 2.32
C ARG A 430 -23.58 20.48 1.99
N LEU A 431 -23.18 19.44 2.71
CA LEU A 431 -23.79 18.11 2.63
C LEU A 431 -24.54 17.77 3.90
N ARG A 432 -25.74 17.22 3.76
CA ARG A 432 -26.46 16.58 4.87
C ARG A 432 -25.85 15.20 5.17
N TYR A 433 -26.22 14.63 6.32
CA TYR A 433 -25.74 13.33 6.78
C TYR A 433 -25.75 12.23 5.70
N THR A 434 -26.89 12.01 5.05
CA THR A 434 -27.06 10.95 4.04
C THR A 434 -26.22 11.19 2.79
N GLN A 435 -26.16 12.44 2.32
CA GLN A 435 -25.35 12.82 1.15
C GLN A 435 -23.85 12.66 1.45
N CYS A 436 -23.41 13.07 2.65
CA CYS A 436 -22.03 12.93 3.08
C CYS A 436 -21.62 11.47 3.19
N LEU A 437 -22.47 10.62 3.77
CA LEU A 437 -22.21 9.19 3.93
C LEU A 437 -22.02 8.50 2.57
N GLU A 438 -22.93 8.74 1.62
CA GLU A 438 -22.84 8.18 0.26
C GLU A 438 -21.64 8.71 -0.54
N ALA A 439 -21.36 10.02 -0.44
CA ALA A 439 -20.20 10.63 -1.08
C ALA A 439 -18.89 10.02 -0.57
N LEU A 440 -18.78 9.78 0.75
CA LEU A 440 -17.63 9.10 1.35
C LEU A 440 -17.57 7.63 0.97
N LYS A 441 -18.71 6.93 0.85
CA LYS A 441 -18.75 5.54 0.38
C LYS A 441 -18.09 5.43 -0.99
N ARG A 442 -18.56 6.24 -1.95
CA ARG A 442 -18.03 6.26 -3.32
C ARG A 442 -16.55 6.64 -3.37
N TYR A 443 -16.16 7.65 -2.59
CA TYR A 443 -14.75 8.02 -2.50
C TYR A 443 -13.87 6.87 -2.00
N LEU A 444 -14.32 6.11 -1.00
CA LEU A 444 -13.56 5.01 -0.43
C LEU A 444 -13.57 3.77 -1.32
N GLU A 445 -14.67 3.48 -2.02
CA GLU A 445 -14.72 2.44 -3.07
C GLU A 445 -13.66 2.69 -4.16
N ASP A 446 -13.50 3.96 -4.57
CA ASP A 446 -12.55 4.34 -5.61
C ASP A 446 -11.10 4.41 -5.11
N SER A 447 -10.89 4.78 -3.84
CA SER A 447 -9.55 5.04 -3.28
C SER A 447 -8.92 3.86 -2.56
N LEU A 448 -9.72 2.95 -2.01
CA LEU A 448 -9.25 1.78 -1.28
C LEU A 448 -9.21 0.56 -2.21
N SER A 449 -8.10 -0.15 -2.20
CA SER A 449 -7.93 -1.43 -2.89
C SER A 449 -8.55 -2.61 -2.10
N PHE A 450 -9.76 -2.43 -1.60
CA PHE A 450 -10.52 -3.51 -0.97
C PHE A 450 -11.22 -4.32 -2.05
N ASP A 451 -11.27 -5.63 -1.88
CA ASP A 451 -12.28 -6.42 -2.57
C ASP A 451 -13.67 -6.08 -2.04
N SER A 452 -14.68 -6.23 -2.90
CA SER A 452 -16.06 -5.84 -2.62
C SER A 452 -16.59 -6.39 -1.29
N GLU A 453 -16.29 -7.64 -0.97
CA GLU A 453 -16.71 -8.28 0.28
C GLU A 453 -16.08 -7.63 1.53
N THR A 454 -14.76 -7.41 1.55
CA THR A 454 -14.09 -6.70 2.67
C THR A 454 -14.63 -5.29 2.82
N PHE A 455 -14.88 -4.62 1.70
CA PHE A 455 -15.37 -3.25 1.73
C PHE A 455 -16.74 -3.16 2.37
N GLU A 456 -17.67 -4.05 2.04
CA GLU A 456 -19.00 -4.06 2.65
C GLU A 456 -18.96 -4.42 4.15
N GLU A 457 -18.09 -5.34 4.57
CA GLU A 457 -17.87 -5.63 6.00
C GLU A 457 -17.32 -4.41 6.76
N PHE A 458 -16.29 -3.77 6.20
CA PHE A 458 -15.72 -2.54 6.73
C PHE A 458 -16.77 -1.44 6.81
N TRP A 459 -17.53 -1.23 5.73
CA TRP A 459 -18.52 -0.18 5.61
C TRP A 459 -19.65 -0.37 6.62
N LYS A 460 -20.08 -1.60 6.86
CA LYS A 460 -21.09 -1.94 7.88
C LYS A 460 -20.63 -1.58 9.29
N GLU A 461 -19.40 -1.90 9.65
CA GLU A 461 -18.85 -1.55 10.96
C GLU A 461 -18.65 -0.04 11.09
N MET A 462 -18.16 0.60 10.04
CA MET A 462 -17.92 2.04 10.00
C MET A 462 -19.21 2.84 10.11
N THR A 463 -20.27 2.47 9.39
CA THR A 463 -21.56 3.16 9.39
C THR A 463 -22.15 3.29 10.80
N ARG A 464 -21.87 2.33 11.69
CA ARG A 464 -22.28 2.38 13.10
C ARG A 464 -21.62 3.53 13.87
N GLU A 465 -20.36 3.82 13.58
CA GLU A 465 -19.58 4.88 14.24
C GLU A 465 -19.67 6.23 13.53
N PHE A 466 -20.05 6.21 12.24
CA PHE A 466 -20.09 7.39 11.39
C PHE A 466 -20.95 8.52 11.97
N HIS A 467 -22.11 8.21 12.55
CA HIS A 467 -22.99 9.23 13.12
C HIS A 467 -22.31 10.11 14.18
N THR A 468 -21.50 9.49 15.05
CA THR A 468 -20.79 10.21 16.12
C THR A 468 -19.72 11.14 15.55
N ARG A 469 -18.98 10.68 14.52
CA ARG A 469 -17.95 11.47 13.84
C ARG A 469 -18.54 12.59 12.98
N PHE A 470 -19.63 12.30 12.26
CA PHE A 470 -20.36 13.31 11.51
C PHE A 470 -20.84 14.42 12.46
N LYS A 471 -21.41 14.06 13.61
CA LYS A 471 -21.92 15.03 14.58
C LYS A 471 -20.81 15.93 15.16
N SER A 472 -19.61 15.40 15.41
CA SER A 472 -18.50 16.21 15.95
C SER A 472 -17.97 17.23 14.94
N GLN A 473 -18.06 16.94 13.64
CA GLN A 473 -17.63 17.83 12.58
C GLN A 473 -18.77 18.66 11.95
N SER A 474 -20.03 18.30 12.23
CA SER A 474 -21.20 19.00 11.69
C SER A 474 -21.35 20.42 12.25
N MET A 475 -21.82 21.32 11.40
CA MET A 475 -22.27 22.65 11.80
C MET A 475 -23.57 22.57 12.62
N LYS A 476 -23.95 23.70 13.23
CA LYS A 476 -25.17 23.79 14.06
C LYS A 476 -26.47 23.41 13.33
N ASP A 477 -26.49 23.48 12.01
CA ASP A 477 -27.63 23.11 11.17
C ASP A 477 -27.65 21.62 10.80
N GLY A 478 -26.71 20.82 11.31
CA GLY A 478 -26.60 19.39 11.01
C GLY A 478 -26.05 19.07 9.61
N SER A 479 -25.40 20.04 8.96
CA SER A 479 -24.70 19.85 7.70
C SER A 479 -23.20 19.97 7.86
N ILE A 480 -22.44 19.46 6.88
CA ILE A 480 -20.99 19.56 6.85
C ILE A 480 -20.55 20.36 5.64
N ASP A 481 -19.56 21.24 5.82
CA ASP A 481 -18.93 21.95 4.72
C ASP A 481 -17.83 21.08 4.08
N PHE A 482 -17.15 21.61 3.07
CA PHE A 482 -16.10 20.86 2.39
C PHE A 482 -14.92 20.52 3.33
N ILE A 483 -14.58 21.42 4.26
CA ILE A 483 -13.47 21.20 5.19
C ILE A 483 -13.78 20.02 6.12
N GLY A 484 -14.98 19.98 6.70
CA GLY A 484 -15.42 18.84 7.49
C GLY A 484 -15.52 17.56 6.65
N PHE A 485 -15.98 17.64 5.40
CA PHE A 485 -15.99 16.47 4.51
C PHE A 485 -14.58 15.90 4.28
N GLN A 486 -13.58 16.77 4.06
CA GLN A 486 -12.18 16.34 3.92
C GLN A 486 -11.62 15.71 5.19
N GLN A 487 -11.94 16.27 6.36
CA GLN A 487 -11.52 15.72 7.64
C GLN A 487 -12.16 14.35 7.92
N LEU A 488 -13.47 14.19 7.64
CA LEU A 488 -14.12 12.88 7.71
C LEU A 488 -13.49 11.88 6.75
N ALA A 489 -13.19 12.26 5.51
CA ALA A 489 -12.54 11.37 4.55
C ALA A 489 -11.18 10.86 5.07
N ALA A 490 -10.34 11.75 5.59
CA ALA A 490 -9.04 11.38 6.17
C ALA A 490 -9.20 10.44 7.39
N GLU A 491 -10.14 10.73 8.28
CA GLU A 491 -10.44 9.87 9.43
C GLU A 491 -10.90 8.46 9.01
N LEU A 492 -11.66 8.35 7.92
CA LEU A 492 -12.14 7.06 7.41
C LEU A 492 -11.04 6.26 6.71
N GLU A 493 -10.10 6.92 6.03
CA GLU A 493 -8.93 6.26 5.46
C GLU A 493 -8.03 5.67 6.56
N ASP A 494 -7.82 6.42 7.65
CA ASP A 494 -7.08 5.94 8.83
C ASP A 494 -7.78 4.71 9.46
N LEU A 495 -9.11 4.77 9.59
CA LEU A 495 -9.89 3.63 10.05
C LEU A 495 -9.79 2.43 9.11
N ALA A 496 -9.81 2.64 7.79
CA ALA A 496 -9.65 1.58 6.81
C ALA A 496 -8.26 0.91 6.89
N ALA A 497 -7.20 1.68 7.12
CA ALA A 497 -5.85 1.16 7.36
C ALA A 497 -5.79 0.33 8.65
N GLN A 498 -6.39 0.82 9.74
CA GLN A 498 -6.48 0.07 11.00
C GLN A 498 -7.30 -1.20 10.84
N TYR A 499 -8.43 -1.14 10.14
CA TYR A 499 -9.29 -2.29 9.87
C TYR A 499 -8.52 -3.38 9.12
N ARG A 500 -7.79 -3.02 8.05
CA ARG A 500 -6.90 -3.97 7.35
C ARG A 500 -5.92 -4.66 8.30
N SER A 501 -5.17 -3.88 9.09
CA SER A 501 -4.20 -4.44 10.02
C SER A 501 -4.85 -5.36 11.06
N GLN A 502 -6.03 -4.99 11.58
CA GLN A 502 -6.79 -5.84 12.49
C GLN A 502 -7.26 -7.12 11.82
N THR A 503 -7.72 -7.06 10.58
CA THR A 503 -8.19 -8.24 9.82
C THR A 503 -7.03 -9.21 9.56
N GLU A 504 -5.85 -8.71 9.17
CA GLU A 504 -4.63 -9.51 9.03
C GLU A 504 -4.24 -10.18 10.37
N ASN A 505 -4.22 -9.41 11.46
CA ASN A 505 -3.92 -9.94 12.79
C ASN A 505 -4.95 -10.98 13.28
N ARG A 506 -6.24 -10.78 12.95
CA ARG A 506 -7.30 -11.74 13.27
C ARG A 506 -7.11 -13.04 12.48
N ALA A 507 -6.83 -12.95 11.18
CA ALA A 507 -6.52 -14.10 10.33
C ALA A 507 -5.31 -14.89 10.85
N ALA A 508 -4.24 -14.21 11.25
CA ALA A 508 -3.07 -14.85 11.84
C ALA A 508 -3.39 -15.59 13.14
N ARG A 509 -4.18 -14.97 14.03
CA ARG A 509 -4.55 -15.55 15.34
C ARG A 509 -5.58 -16.67 15.22
N SER A 510 -6.59 -16.54 14.36
CA SER A 510 -7.63 -17.56 14.19
C SER A 510 -7.07 -18.87 13.66
N GLU A 511 -6.10 -18.77 12.73
CA GLU A 511 -5.48 -19.93 12.08
C GLU A 511 -4.21 -20.41 12.80
N GLY A 512 -3.83 -19.78 13.93
CA GLY A 512 -2.66 -20.17 14.71
C GLY A 512 -1.33 -20.09 13.93
N ILE A 513 -1.18 -19.07 13.10
CA ILE A 513 -0.04 -18.94 12.18
C ILE A 513 1.24 -18.63 12.96
N PRO A 514 2.34 -19.37 12.75
CA PRO A 514 3.64 -19.06 13.34
C PRO A 514 4.19 -17.70 12.88
N ALA A 515 4.86 -16.98 13.79
CA ALA A 515 5.36 -15.61 13.55
C ALA A 515 6.26 -15.48 12.30
N ASN A 516 7.01 -16.53 11.93
CA ASN A 516 7.84 -16.53 10.73
C ASN A 516 7.02 -16.55 9.43
N LEU A 517 5.90 -17.28 9.41
CA LEU A 517 4.97 -17.27 8.27
C LEU A 517 4.10 -16.01 8.28
N GLU A 518 3.68 -15.56 9.46
CA GLU A 518 2.97 -14.29 9.61
C GLU A 518 3.78 -13.14 9.01
N ALA A 519 5.07 -13.04 9.36
CA ALA A 519 5.96 -12.03 8.81
C ALA A 519 6.19 -12.19 7.29
N ALA A 520 6.23 -13.42 6.78
CA ALA A 520 6.45 -13.69 5.35
C ALA A 520 5.23 -13.33 4.49
N HIS A 521 4.02 -13.40 5.06
CA HIS A 521 2.75 -13.17 4.37
C HIS A 521 2.00 -11.92 4.86
N PHE A 522 2.63 -11.08 5.68
CA PHE A 522 1.98 -9.90 6.24
C PHE A 522 1.50 -8.96 5.13
N GLY A 523 0.22 -8.57 5.19
CA GLY A 523 -0.42 -7.69 4.21
C GLY A 523 -1.17 -8.44 3.10
N GLU A 524 -1.08 -9.76 3.06
CA GLU A 524 -1.87 -10.62 2.17
C GLU A 524 -2.57 -11.78 2.89
N LEU A 525 -2.41 -11.95 4.21
CA LEU A 525 -2.97 -13.08 4.95
C LEU A 525 -4.49 -13.11 4.87
N ALA A 526 -5.16 -11.97 5.06
CA ALA A 526 -6.62 -11.92 5.01
C ALA A 526 -7.13 -12.27 3.61
N LYS A 527 -6.43 -11.80 2.56
CA LYS A 527 -6.74 -12.13 1.17
C LYS A 527 -6.55 -13.63 0.90
N LEU A 528 -5.43 -14.20 1.31
CA LEU A 528 -5.13 -15.63 1.14
C LEU A 528 -6.13 -16.50 1.91
N LEU A 529 -6.49 -16.10 3.14
CA LEU A 529 -7.49 -16.81 3.94
C LEU A 529 -8.86 -16.78 3.26
N ARG A 530 -9.27 -15.64 2.69
CA ARG A 530 -10.52 -15.58 1.92
C ARG A 530 -10.49 -16.49 0.69
N ILE A 531 -9.39 -16.51 -0.06
CA ILE A 531 -9.24 -17.40 -1.22
C ILE A 531 -9.38 -18.87 -0.77
N PHE A 532 -8.76 -19.23 0.35
CA PHE A 532 -8.86 -20.56 0.94
C PHE A 532 -10.31 -20.89 1.37
N CYS A 533 -10.95 -20.01 2.15
CA CYS A 533 -12.32 -20.20 2.63
C CYS A 533 -13.36 -20.27 1.51
N LYS A 534 -13.12 -19.61 0.35
CA LYS A 534 -13.99 -19.74 -0.82
C LYS A 534 -14.01 -21.16 -1.41
N GLN A 535 -12.94 -21.94 -1.21
CA GLN A 535 -12.87 -23.33 -1.64
C GLN A 535 -13.27 -24.32 -0.53
N ASP A 536 -13.11 -23.93 0.73
CA ASP A 536 -13.49 -24.74 1.89
C ASP A 536 -15.02 -24.91 1.98
N LYS A 537 -15.48 -26.15 2.15
CA LYS A 537 -16.88 -26.51 2.32
C LYS A 537 -17.33 -26.51 3.79
N GLY A 538 -16.47 -26.05 4.70
CA GLY A 538 -16.75 -25.86 6.13
C GLY A 538 -15.95 -26.76 7.07
N ASP A 539 -15.00 -27.53 6.54
CA ASP A 539 -14.21 -28.50 7.32
C ASP A 539 -12.83 -27.93 7.73
N ALA A 540 -12.52 -26.68 7.36
CA ALA A 540 -11.19 -26.07 7.50
C ALA A 540 -10.07 -26.83 6.77
N GLU A 541 -10.46 -27.67 5.82
CA GLU A 541 -9.60 -28.60 5.08
C GLU A 541 -10.03 -28.61 3.61
N ILE A 542 -9.07 -28.50 2.69
CA ILE A 542 -9.31 -28.50 1.24
C ILE A 542 -8.50 -29.60 0.55
N THR A 543 -9.05 -30.14 -0.53
CA THR A 543 -8.43 -31.19 -1.35
C THR A 543 -7.32 -30.64 -2.26
N ILE A 544 -6.52 -31.52 -2.88
CA ILE A 544 -5.49 -31.14 -3.86
C ILE A 544 -6.06 -30.24 -4.97
N SER A 545 -7.23 -30.56 -5.52
CA SER A 545 -7.83 -29.77 -6.61
C SER A 545 -8.23 -28.37 -6.15
N GLN A 546 -8.75 -28.25 -4.94
CA GLN A 546 -9.10 -26.97 -4.31
C GLN A 546 -7.85 -26.15 -3.97
N VAL A 547 -6.78 -26.77 -3.46
CA VAL A 547 -5.49 -26.09 -3.21
C VAL A 547 -4.90 -25.54 -4.50
N MET A 548 -4.89 -26.35 -5.57
CA MET A 548 -4.44 -25.92 -6.88
C MET A 548 -5.25 -24.71 -7.38
N SER A 549 -6.56 -24.73 -7.20
CA SER A 549 -7.44 -23.58 -7.49
C SER A 549 -7.01 -22.34 -6.70
N CYS A 550 -6.81 -22.46 -5.38
CA CYS A 550 -6.31 -21.36 -4.54
C CYS A 550 -4.96 -20.80 -5.02
N LEU A 551 -4.01 -21.67 -5.38
CA LEU A 551 -2.69 -21.29 -5.89
C LEU A 551 -2.76 -20.53 -7.22
N PHE A 552 -3.69 -20.89 -8.10
CA PHE A 552 -3.95 -20.13 -9.33
C PHE A 552 -4.60 -18.77 -9.04
N THR A 553 -5.63 -18.74 -8.20
CA THR A 553 -6.39 -17.53 -7.87
C THR A 553 -5.52 -16.48 -7.18
N CYS A 554 -4.62 -16.88 -6.28
CA CYS A 554 -3.68 -15.95 -5.65
C CYS A 554 -2.50 -15.55 -6.57
N GLY A 555 -2.33 -16.22 -7.71
CA GLY A 555 -1.27 -15.94 -8.70
C GLY A 555 0.09 -16.56 -8.38
N ALA A 556 0.22 -17.27 -7.25
CA ALA A 556 1.45 -17.93 -6.83
C ALA A 556 1.91 -19.01 -7.82
N LEU A 557 0.96 -19.70 -8.47
CA LEU A 557 1.22 -20.74 -9.46
C LEU A 557 0.83 -20.28 -10.88
N PRO A 558 1.75 -20.34 -11.87
CA PRO A 558 1.38 -20.13 -13.27
C PRO A 558 0.54 -21.30 -13.79
N THR A 559 -0.31 -21.07 -14.78
CA THR A 559 -1.07 -22.16 -15.43
C THR A 559 -0.20 -23.08 -16.28
N LEU A 560 1.04 -22.67 -16.53
CA LEU A 560 1.96 -23.30 -17.46
C LEU A 560 3.42 -23.12 -17.09
N GLY A 561 4.26 -23.86 -17.82
CA GLY A 561 5.71 -23.77 -17.73
C GLY A 561 6.28 -24.62 -16.60
N ARG A 562 7.57 -24.43 -16.33
CA ARG A 562 8.35 -25.29 -15.45
C ARG A 562 7.77 -25.37 -14.03
N VAL A 563 7.34 -24.24 -13.46
CA VAL A 563 6.82 -24.20 -12.09
C VAL A 563 5.50 -24.97 -11.99
N HIS A 564 4.63 -24.89 -13.01
CA HIS A 564 3.41 -25.70 -13.07
C HIS A 564 3.70 -27.20 -13.17
N SER A 565 4.71 -27.60 -13.96
CA SER A 565 5.14 -28.99 -14.03
C SER A 565 5.65 -29.51 -12.69
N ILE A 566 6.45 -28.71 -11.96
CA ILE A 566 6.93 -29.04 -10.61
C ILE A 566 5.75 -29.20 -9.64
N ALA A 567 4.78 -28.28 -9.68
CA ALA A 567 3.60 -28.38 -8.84
C ALA A 567 2.78 -29.63 -9.14
N ARG A 568 2.60 -29.96 -10.42
CA ARG A 568 1.90 -31.17 -10.83
C ARG A 568 2.59 -32.42 -10.30
N GLU A 569 3.90 -32.55 -10.51
CA GLU A 569 4.69 -33.68 -10.01
C GLU A 569 4.61 -33.77 -8.47
N TYR A 570 4.69 -32.63 -7.78
CA TYR A 570 4.55 -32.56 -6.32
C TYR A 570 3.21 -33.14 -5.84
N PHE A 571 2.11 -32.81 -6.53
CA PHE A 571 0.78 -33.30 -6.15
C PHE A 571 0.47 -34.72 -6.66
N GLU A 572 1.05 -35.16 -7.78
CA GLU A 572 0.93 -36.54 -8.28
C GLU A 572 1.59 -37.55 -7.32
N GLN A 573 2.57 -37.13 -6.53
CA GLN A 573 3.20 -37.95 -5.48
C GLN A 573 2.37 -38.05 -4.19
N LYS A 574 1.26 -37.32 -4.09
CA LYS A 574 0.39 -37.32 -2.90
C LYS A 574 -0.82 -38.21 -3.14
N GLU A 575 -1.32 -38.82 -2.08
CA GLU A 575 -2.58 -39.57 -2.14
C GLU A 575 -3.73 -38.62 -2.46
N ASP A 576 -4.69 -39.03 -3.29
CA ASP A 576 -5.87 -38.23 -3.67
C ASP A 576 -6.71 -37.79 -2.45
N SER A 577 -6.60 -38.52 -1.33
CA SER A 577 -7.22 -38.24 -0.04
C SER A 577 -6.48 -37.18 0.79
N SER A 578 -5.37 -36.62 0.28
CA SER A 578 -4.60 -35.61 1.01
C SER A 578 -5.42 -34.33 1.17
N VAL A 579 -5.62 -33.94 2.42
CA VAL A 579 -6.27 -32.70 2.82
C VAL A 579 -5.24 -31.68 3.30
N TYR A 580 -5.53 -30.41 3.07
CA TYR A 580 -4.64 -29.30 3.38
C TYR A 580 -5.37 -28.27 4.23
N ARG A 581 -4.73 -27.82 5.31
CA ARG A 581 -5.21 -26.69 6.11
C ARG A 581 -4.66 -25.39 5.57
N PHE A 582 -5.16 -24.27 6.08
CA PHE A 582 -4.69 -22.95 5.67
C PHE A 582 -3.18 -22.77 5.87
N PHE A 583 -2.64 -23.28 6.98
CA PHE A 583 -1.21 -23.29 7.24
C PHE A 583 -0.39 -24.05 6.19
N ASP A 584 -0.89 -25.19 5.70
CA ASP A 584 -0.22 -25.96 4.64
C ASP A 584 -0.27 -25.22 3.30
N PHE A 585 -1.40 -24.56 3.02
CA PHE A 585 -1.55 -23.69 1.86
C PHE A 585 -0.51 -22.55 1.85
N LEU A 586 -0.27 -21.87 2.97
CA LEU A 586 0.75 -20.81 3.06
C LEU A 586 2.17 -21.34 2.77
N LYS A 587 2.49 -22.54 3.25
CA LYS A 587 3.77 -23.19 2.93
C LYS A 587 3.90 -23.48 1.44
N LEU A 588 2.81 -23.93 0.79
CA LEU A 588 2.79 -24.17 -0.64
C LEU A 588 2.97 -22.87 -1.43
N VAL A 589 2.33 -21.77 -1.01
CA VAL A 589 2.55 -20.45 -1.60
C VAL A 589 4.03 -20.06 -1.51
N THR A 590 4.64 -20.18 -0.32
CA THR A 590 6.08 -19.89 -0.14
C THR A 590 6.96 -20.79 -0.99
N HIS A 591 6.66 -22.09 -1.06
CA HIS A 591 7.41 -23.07 -1.85
C HIS A 591 7.40 -22.71 -3.34
N PHE A 592 6.21 -22.50 -3.93
CA PHE A 592 6.11 -22.19 -5.36
C PHE A 592 6.62 -20.78 -5.72
N ARG A 593 6.60 -19.84 -4.77
CA ARG A 593 7.31 -18.56 -4.92
C ARG A 593 8.82 -18.73 -5.04
N SER A 594 9.40 -19.63 -4.24
CA SER A 594 10.82 -19.98 -4.30
C SER A 594 11.19 -20.65 -5.62
N GLU A 595 10.39 -21.63 -6.07
CA GLU A 595 10.58 -22.27 -7.38
C GLU A 595 10.49 -21.25 -8.53
N GLY A 596 9.50 -20.36 -8.46
CA GLY A 596 9.34 -19.24 -9.39
C GLY A 596 10.54 -18.29 -9.37
N TYR A 597 11.12 -18.01 -8.20
CA TYR A 597 12.31 -17.18 -8.06
C TYR A 597 13.51 -17.77 -8.81
N HIS A 598 13.80 -19.06 -8.60
CA HIS A 598 14.91 -19.74 -9.28
C HIS A 598 14.71 -19.80 -10.79
N PHE A 599 13.48 -20.04 -11.25
CA PHE A 599 13.16 -19.99 -12.68
C PHE A 599 13.41 -18.59 -13.26
N ARG A 600 12.91 -17.53 -12.62
CA ARG A 600 13.16 -16.14 -13.05
C ARG A 600 14.65 -15.81 -13.07
N GLN A 601 15.39 -16.25 -12.04
CA GLN A 601 16.83 -16.02 -11.93
C GLN A 601 17.57 -16.59 -13.15
N ALA A 602 17.30 -17.86 -13.49
CA ALA A 602 17.89 -18.49 -14.67
C ALA A 602 17.52 -17.76 -15.97
N THR A 603 16.26 -17.34 -16.11
CA THR A 603 15.77 -16.62 -17.30
C THR A 603 16.44 -15.25 -17.46
N PHE A 604 16.51 -14.43 -16.41
CA PHE A 604 17.18 -13.14 -16.47
C PHE A 604 18.71 -13.29 -16.65
N GLN A 605 19.36 -14.27 -16.01
CA GLN A 605 20.78 -14.52 -16.22
C GLN A 605 21.09 -14.94 -17.66
N SER A 606 20.26 -15.81 -18.25
CA SER A 606 20.38 -16.19 -19.66
C SER A 606 20.21 -14.97 -20.56
N LEU A 607 19.21 -14.13 -20.30
CA LEU A 607 18.97 -12.90 -21.05
C LEU A 607 20.15 -11.92 -20.95
N PHE A 608 20.72 -11.74 -19.76
CA PHE A 608 21.86 -10.84 -19.55
C PHE A 608 23.10 -11.36 -20.27
N THR A 609 23.30 -12.68 -20.27
CA THR A 609 24.39 -13.34 -21.01
C THR A 609 24.25 -13.12 -22.51
N VAL A 610 23.05 -13.34 -23.07
CA VAL A 610 22.79 -13.16 -24.51
C VAL A 610 22.98 -11.71 -24.97
N ASN A 611 22.63 -10.74 -24.11
CA ASN A 611 22.78 -9.32 -24.43
C ASN A 611 24.14 -8.73 -24.02
N ASN A 612 25.10 -9.55 -23.56
CA ASN A 612 26.40 -9.12 -23.04
C ASN A 612 26.30 -8.01 -21.97
N TRP A 613 25.29 -8.09 -21.10
CA TRP A 613 25.13 -7.14 -20.00
C TRP A 613 26.11 -7.49 -18.87
N PRO A 614 26.81 -6.51 -18.28
CA PRO A 614 27.74 -6.77 -17.20
C PRO A 614 27.01 -7.30 -15.96
N SER A 615 27.68 -8.16 -15.20
CA SER A 615 27.09 -8.87 -14.04
C SER A 615 26.65 -7.97 -12.88
N ASN A 616 27.09 -6.71 -12.87
CA ASN A 616 26.72 -5.69 -11.89
C ASN A 616 25.64 -4.72 -12.39
N HIS A 617 24.91 -5.05 -13.47
CA HIS A 617 23.93 -4.14 -14.02
C HIS A 617 22.74 -3.91 -13.08
N THR A 618 22.39 -2.64 -12.95
CA THR A 618 21.11 -2.20 -12.45
C THR A 618 20.19 -1.96 -13.65
N VAL A 619 18.97 -2.48 -13.61
CA VAL A 619 17.96 -2.27 -14.65
C VAL A 619 17.09 -1.08 -14.26
N ASN A 620 16.92 -0.09 -15.14
CA ASN A 620 16.00 1.00 -14.85
C ASN A 620 14.57 0.47 -14.77
N VAL A 621 13.76 1.01 -13.87
CA VAL A 621 12.37 0.55 -13.67
C VAL A 621 11.54 0.65 -14.95
N GLU A 622 11.80 1.66 -15.79
CA GLU A 622 11.11 1.86 -17.07
C GLU A 622 11.37 0.75 -18.10
N ASP A 623 12.52 0.05 -17.99
CA ASP A 623 12.90 -1.03 -18.91
C ASP A 623 12.34 -2.39 -18.47
N VAL A 624 11.96 -2.53 -17.20
CA VAL A 624 11.49 -3.81 -16.61
C VAL A 624 10.28 -4.39 -17.34
N PRO A 625 9.24 -3.60 -17.71
CA PRO A 625 8.08 -4.14 -18.43
C PRO A 625 8.45 -4.80 -19.77
N GLN A 626 9.30 -4.15 -20.56
CA GLN A 626 9.80 -4.71 -21.83
C GLN A 626 10.67 -5.94 -21.60
N LEU A 627 11.45 -5.95 -20.51
CA LEU A 627 12.28 -7.08 -20.14
C LEU A 627 11.42 -8.31 -19.76
N MET A 628 10.35 -8.10 -19.01
CA MET A 628 9.39 -9.15 -18.62
C MET A 628 8.63 -9.70 -19.82
N GLU A 629 8.26 -8.84 -20.78
CA GLU A 629 7.65 -9.26 -22.05
C GLU A 629 8.65 -10.10 -22.87
N LYS A 630 9.88 -9.61 -23.08
CA LYS A 630 10.92 -10.30 -23.86
C LYS A 630 11.32 -11.66 -23.30
N THR A 631 11.24 -11.82 -21.97
CA THR A 631 11.53 -13.10 -21.30
C THR A 631 10.37 -14.08 -21.37
N GLY A 632 9.20 -13.66 -21.84
CA GLY A 632 8.00 -14.50 -21.87
C GLY A 632 7.46 -14.85 -20.49
N LEU A 633 7.89 -14.15 -19.43
CA LEU A 633 7.47 -14.46 -18.06
C LEU A 633 5.97 -14.23 -17.83
N CYS A 634 5.37 -13.30 -18.59
CA CYS A 634 3.95 -12.94 -18.53
C CYS A 634 3.08 -13.65 -19.58
N ALA A 635 3.61 -14.67 -20.27
CA ALA A 635 2.92 -15.32 -21.36
C ALA A 635 1.57 -15.95 -20.96
N ASP A 636 1.37 -16.26 -19.67
CA ASP A 636 0.16 -16.87 -19.12
C ASP A 636 -0.91 -15.87 -18.65
N CYS A 637 -0.66 -14.56 -18.78
CA CYS A 637 -1.51 -13.49 -18.22
C CYS A 637 -2.22 -12.61 -19.27
N SER A 638 -1.92 -12.74 -20.56
CA SER A 638 -2.42 -11.88 -21.64
C SER A 638 -2.19 -10.36 -21.44
N CYS A 639 -1.19 -9.96 -20.66
CA CYS A 639 -1.01 -8.55 -20.31
C CYS A 639 -0.09 -7.82 -21.30
N SER A 640 -0.42 -6.56 -21.59
CA SER A 640 0.43 -5.67 -22.38
C SER A 640 1.58 -5.11 -21.54
N VAL A 641 2.61 -4.54 -22.21
CA VAL A 641 3.70 -3.80 -21.54
C VAL A 641 3.16 -2.69 -20.64
N SER A 642 2.06 -2.04 -21.05
CA SER A 642 1.40 -0.99 -20.27
C SER A 642 0.80 -1.53 -18.96
N ASP A 643 0.20 -2.72 -19.01
CA ASP A 643 -0.38 -3.37 -17.82
C ASP A 643 0.75 -3.79 -16.86
N ILE A 644 1.85 -4.33 -17.40
CA ILE A 644 3.03 -4.69 -16.60
C ILE A 644 3.62 -3.44 -15.93
N ALA A 645 3.71 -2.32 -16.65
CA ALA A 645 4.22 -1.06 -16.12
C ALA A 645 3.34 -0.53 -14.97
N ALA A 646 2.01 -0.54 -15.14
CA ALA A 646 1.07 -0.10 -14.11
C ALA A 646 1.20 -0.93 -12.82
N VAL A 647 1.22 -2.27 -12.95
CA VAL A 647 1.36 -3.17 -11.80
C VAL A 647 2.75 -3.05 -11.16
N LEU A 648 3.80 -2.85 -11.96
CA LEU A 648 5.15 -2.62 -11.44
C LEU A 648 5.22 -1.35 -10.62
N GLU A 649 4.56 -0.28 -11.06
CA GLU A 649 4.50 0.96 -10.30
C GLU A 649 3.77 0.80 -8.96
N ASP A 650 2.68 0.02 -8.92
CA ASP A 650 1.97 -0.29 -7.69
C ASP A 650 2.79 -1.16 -6.73
N CYS A 651 3.55 -2.10 -7.27
CA CYS A 651 4.46 -2.92 -6.46
C CYS A 651 5.69 -2.13 -5.97
N ASN A 652 6.17 -1.15 -6.73
CA ASN A 652 7.38 -0.37 -6.43
C ASN A 652 7.09 0.78 -5.45
N GLN A 653 6.62 0.42 -4.26
CA GLN A 653 6.28 1.38 -3.20
C GLN A 653 7.50 2.23 -2.80
N GLU A 654 8.69 1.63 -2.74
CA GLU A 654 9.95 2.31 -2.41
C GLU A 654 10.40 3.31 -3.48
N SER A 655 9.78 3.28 -4.66
CA SER A 655 10.02 4.23 -5.74
C SER A 655 11.47 4.24 -6.22
N GLU A 656 12.10 3.07 -6.20
CA GLU A 656 13.43 2.89 -6.74
C GLU A 656 13.41 3.25 -8.23
N THR A 657 14.48 3.87 -8.72
CA THR A 657 14.64 4.25 -10.13
C THR A 657 15.33 3.16 -10.94
N SER A 658 16.06 2.28 -10.26
CA SER A 658 16.70 1.12 -10.86
C SER A 658 16.79 -0.03 -9.85
N PHE A 659 16.79 -1.26 -10.36
CA PHE A 659 16.85 -2.47 -9.56
C PHE A 659 18.15 -3.22 -9.83
N GLY A 660 18.85 -3.63 -8.77
CA GLY A 660 19.83 -4.71 -8.87
C GLY A 660 19.13 -6.06 -9.14
N LEU A 661 19.89 -7.08 -9.55
CA LEU A 661 19.32 -8.38 -9.96
C LEU A 661 18.37 -8.98 -8.89
N HIS A 662 18.75 -8.99 -7.61
CA HIS A 662 17.89 -9.55 -6.56
C HIS A 662 16.54 -8.82 -6.46
N LYS A 663 16.56 -7.48 -6.38
CA LYS A 663 15.33 -6.68 -6.31
C LYS A 663 14.50 -6.83 -7.59
N LEU A 664 15.14 -6.91 -8.75
CA LEU A 664 14.45 -7.19 -10.02
C LEU A 664 13.72 -8.54 -9.97
N LEU A 665 14.33 -9.58 -9.40
CA LEU A 665 13.71 -10.90 -9.25
C LEU A 665 12.54 -10.91 -8.28
N ASP A 666 12.66 -10.18 -7.17
CA ASP A 666 11.58 -10.02 -6.18
C ASP A 666 10.41 -9.24 -6.78
N MET A 667 10.71 -8.10 -7.42
CA MET A 667 9.73 -7.21 -8.02
C MET A 667 9.00 -7.88 -9.18
N SER A 668 9.72 -8.55 -10.08
CA SER A 668 9.10 -9.33 -11.16
C SER A 668 8.23 -10.47 -10.63
N GLY A 669 8.59 -11.09 -9.51
CA GLY A 669 7.75 -12.06 -8.82
C GLY A 669 6.40 -11.47 -8.38
N LYS A 670 6.44 -10.36 -7.62
CA LYS A 670 5.23 -9.65 -7.16
C LYS A 670 4.35 -9.19 -8.33
N VAL A 671 4.96 -8.64 -9.37
CA VAL A 671 4.25 -8.18 -10.57
C VAL A 671 3.57 -9.35 -11.28
N LEU A 672 4.25 -10.48 -11.45
CA LEU A 672 3.65 -11.67 -12.06
C LEU A 672 2.48 -12.22 -11.26
N GLU A 673 2.62 -12.33 -9.93
CA GLU A 673 1.53 -12.80 -9.08
C GLU A 673 0.30 -11.89 -9.20
N HIS A 674 0.50 -10.58 -9.19
CA HIS A 674 -0.59 -9.62 -9.35
C HIS A 674 -1.24 -9.69 -10.74
N LEU A 675 -0.43 -9.78 -11.80
CA LEU A 675 -0.94 -9.94 -13.18
C LEU A 675 -1.72 -11.24 -13.35
N ARG A 676 -1.25 -12.34 -12.78
CA ARG A 676 -1.95 -13.64 -12.78
C ARG A 676 -3.26 -13.55 -12.03
N ALA A 677 -3.24 -13.08 -10.79
CA ALA A 677 -4.46 -12.92 -9.99
C ALA A 677 -5.50 -12.05 -10.70
N SER A 678 -5.06 -10.95 -11.31
CA SER A 678 -5.93 -10.07 -12.11
C SER A 678 -6.48 -10.76 -13.37
N ALA A 679 -5.65 -11.54 -14.07
CA ALA A 679 -6.10 -12.33 -15.21
C ALA A 679 -7.14 -13.38 -14.81
N ARG A 680 -6.93 -14.09 -13.69
CA ARG A 680 -7.88 -15.07 -13.16
C ARG A 680 -9.19 -14.43 -12.73
N GLN A 681 -9.14 -13.27 -12.07
CA GLN A 681 -10.35 -12.53 -11.74
C GLN A 681 -11.18 -12.19 -12.98
N ARG A 682 -10.54 -11.67 -14.04
CA ARG A 682 -11.24 -11.37 -15.31
C ARG A 682 -11.85 -12.62 -15.93
N GLU A 683 -11.15 -13.74 -15.91
CA GLU A 683 -11.66 -15.01 -16.41
C GLU A 683 -12.87 -15.49 -15.59
N ASP A 684 -12.79 -15.40 -14.26
CA ASP A 684 -13.86 -15.78 -13.35
C ASP A 684 -15.10 -14.88 -13.55
N ASP A 685 -14.92 -13.57 -13.75
CA ASP A 685 -16.00 -12.63 -14.05
C ASP A 685 -16.71 -12.99 -15.37
N VAL A 686 -15.94 -13.33 -16.42
CA VAL A 686 -16.49 -13.78 -17.71
C VAL A 686 -17.17 -15.13 -17.57
N ALA A 687 -16.60 -16.07 -16.82
CA ALA A 687 -17.19 -17.37 -16.55
C ALA A 687 -18.54 -17.23 -15.84
N ASN A 688 -18.63 -16.36 -14.83
CA ASN A 688 -19.86 -16.05 -14.11
C ASN A 688 -20.93 -15.44 -15.03
N GLN A 689 -20.55 -14.51 -15.92
CA GLN A 689 -21.47 -13.96 -16.93
C GLN A 689 -21.99 -15.01 -17.91
N LEU A 690 -21.22 -16.06 -18.18
CA LEU A 690 -21.57 -17.16 -19.06
C LEU A 690 -22.23 -18.34 -18.33
N GLY A 691 -22.38 -18.27 -17.00
CA GLY A 691 -22.90 -19.38 -16.18
C GLY A 691 -22.00 -20.61 -16.17
N LEU A 692 -20.68 -20.44 -16.37
CA LEU A 692 -19.71 -21.52 -16.31
C LEU A 692 -19.28 -21.77 -14.87
N ALA A 693 -19.35 -23.03 -14.43
CA ALA A 693 -18.78 -23.45 -13.17
C ALA A 693 -17.25 -23.35 -13.18
N THR A 694 -16.64 -23.15 -12.00
CA THR A 694 -15.19 -23.07 -11.81
C THR A 694 -14.46 -24.33 -12.32
N GLU A 695 -15.08 -25.49 -12.20
CA GLU A 695 -14.56 -26.77 -12.69
C GLU A 695 -14.36 -26.75 -14.22
N HIS A 696 -15.37 -26.25 -14.96
CA HIS A 696 -15.27 -26.08 -16.41
C HIS A 696 -14.17 -25.08 -16.79
N LEU A 697 -14.00 -24.01 -16.00
CA LEU A 697 -12.95 -23.03 -16.26
C LEU A 697 -11.55 -23.63 -16.05
N LEU A 698 -11.35 -24.47 -15.03
CA LEU A 698 -10.10 -25.20 -14.82
C LEU A 698 -9.82 -26.21 -15.94
N GLU A 699 -10.85 -26.91 -16.42
CA GLU A 699 -10.72 -27.83 -17.55
C GLU A 699 -10.39 -27.09 -18.85
N LEU A 700 -11.02 -25.94 -19.10
CA LEU A 700 -10.67 -25.06 -20.22
C LEU A 700 -9.22 -24.58 -20.13
N ARG A 701 -8.79 -24.10 -18.96
CA ARG A 701 -7.39 -23.73 -18.72
C ARG A 701 -6.45 -24.90 -19.02
N ARG A 702 -6.76 -26.09 -18.54
CA ARG A 702 -5.98 -27.31 -18.78
C ARG A 702 -5.91 -27.64 -20.28
N SER A 703 -7.03 -27.59 -20.98
CA SER A 703 -7.10 -27.86 -22.42
C SER A 703 -6.30 -26.84 -23.22
N PHE A 704 -6.44 -25.54 -22.92
CA PHE A 704 -5.68 -24.48 -23.58
C PHE A 704 -4.19 -24.52 -23.28
N SER A 705 -3.82 -24.98 -22.08
CA SER A 705 -2.43 -25.19 -21.68
C SER A 705 -1.73 -26.26 -22.53
N GLN A 706 -2.47 -27.24 -23.06
CA GLN A 706 -1.91 -28.28 -23.94
C GLN A 706 -1.79 -27.80 -25.38
N LEU A 707 -2.66 -26.87 -25.81
CA LEU A 707 -2.71 -26.38 -27.19
C LEU A 707 -1.67 -25.29 -27.49
N THR A 708 -1.18 -24.59 -26.45
CA THR A 708 -0.33 -23.41 -26.64
C THR A 708 0.78 -23.35 -25.60
N ASN A 709 1.97 -22.93 -26.03
CA ASN A 709 3.10 -22.74 -25.12
C ASN A 709 2.89 -21.56 -24.15
N SER A 710 1.95 -20.66 -24.45
CA SER A 710 1.54 -19.53 -23.62
C SER A 710 0.31 -19.82 -22.75
N GLY A 711 -0.47 -20.86 -23.07
CA GLY A 711 -1.76 -21.14 -22.41
C GLY A 711 -2.87 -20.20 -22.84
N MET A 712 -2.58 -19.36 -23.83
CA MET A 712 -3.51 -18.43 -24.42
C MET A 712 -3.79 -18.86 -25.85
N VAL A 713 -5.06 -19.06 -26.14
CA VAL A 713 -5.53 -19.27 -27.51
C VAL A 713 -6.02 -17.94 -28.07
N GLY A 714 -5.09 -17.22 -28.71
CA GLY A 714 -5.42 -16.06 -29.50
C GLY A 714 -6.09 -16.45 -30.81
N LYS A 715 -6.67 -15.47 -31.50
CA LYS A 715 -7.32 -15.68 -32.82
C LYS A 715 -6.39 -16.36 -33.83
N HIS A 716 -5.08 -16.13 -33.72
CA HIS A 716 -4.08 -16.71 -34.60
C HIS A 716 -3.86 -18.21 -34.31
N GLU A 717 -3.77 -18.59 -33.04
CA GLU A 717 -3.63 -19.98 -32.60
C GLU A 717 -4.89 -20.77 -32.93
N ILE A 718 -6.08 -20.19 -32.75
CA ILE A 718 -7.35 -20.80 -33.19
C ILE A 718 -7.31 -21.08 -34.69
N ARG A 719 -6.93 -20.10 -35.52
CA ARG A 719 -6.81 -20.31 -36.96
C ARG A 719 -5.82 -21.42 -37.27
N LYS A 720 -4.64 -21.41 -36.65
CA LYS A 720 -3.64 -22.45 -36.88
C LYS A 720 -4.16 -23.85 -36.55
N ILE A 721 -4.89 -24.00 -35.45
CA ILE A 721 -5.52 -25.28 -35.05
C ILE A 721 -6.64 -25.66 -36.02
N MET A 722 -7.46 -24.70 -36.46
CA MET A 722 -8.52 -24.94 -37.43
C MET A 722 -7.97 -25.31 -38.81
N ASP A 723 -6.93 -24.64 -39.25
CA ASP A 723 -6.27 -24.87 -40.54
C ASP A 723 -5.58 -26.26 -40.53
N SER A 724 -4.89 -26.62 -39.44
CA SER A 724 -4.29 -27.96 -39.31
C SER A 724 -5.32 -29.09 -39.24
N ASN A 725 -6.52 -28.84 -38.71
CA ASN A 725 -7.60 -29.82 -38.65
C ASN A 725 -8.45 -29.87 -39.93
N MET A 726 -8.25 -28.96 -40.89
CA MET A 726 -8.89 -29.02 -42.20
C MET A 726 -8.00 -29.70 -43.26
N ASP A 727 -6.72 -29.85 -42.98
CA ASP A 727 -5.76 -30.59 -43.81
C ASP A 727 -5.69 -32.10 -43.45
N GLU A 728 -6.19 -32.50 -42.28
CA GLU A 728 -6.47 -33.89 -41.87
C GLU A 728 -7.92 -34.29 -42.18
#